data_AF-A0A2N1Q1K3-F1
#
_entry.id   AF-A0A2N1Q1K3-F1
#
_cell.length_a   1.000
_cell.length_b   1.000
_cell.length_c   1.000
_cell.angle_alpha   90.00
_cell.angle_beta   90.00
_cell.angle_gamma   90.00
#
_symmetry.space_group_name_H-M   'P 1'
#
loop_
_entity.id
_entity.type
_entity.pdbx_description
1 polymer ?
#
loop_
_entity_poly.entity_id
_entity_poly.type
_entity_poly.pdbx_seq_one_letter_code
_entity_poly.pdbx_strand_id
1 'polypeptide(L)'
;MAHIRTFIIKIRDAFTNYFSAGFKSRRKTFKILALVVFTALFIIQAGIIIVNNSFYNNFSDDILQYYTIMNDFIASVKGGSLSLFNLNNYLGASFFSDIYYIPLDIFTFLTFILSYVMNVEIAYSIMELFKIFAGVMALAYFLHLEGRKNRTIFWASIFYFVSGGMVSFMAFPAFLSMAFYLPLSLIVIHYFFNKKRWILPLFALLIIFYNFYLGYMILAFTSFAFILEYFKRYKFNLFDFIKKGVIFLGLLLLGVGMAAVILLPSINFILEETYRSTATFNAWIINIGSYELKLFRPEIYIRYLAKLVAEQKPIGFYGFENDYGLEHASLYITIIGFAYMSLIFFMKDKISRVYKVSFLIALVFMFFPLFSYVFSGTLDKPYTRWINLLPLIEVLALAHVFDRYGFEKIKMKQMTIVASLLILLSSFLVYYYIQKLDINIRYAGRETLTADTVMIGVSIVYLVIIIVFGWLKKFTVIKWFVWIEVIVALGYIYSGPFSIRDKIDVFERSHDVNEFLEANLDQDEFYRVYIDMSRIGLDKTNFNRMTVFPTNTYIFHSWTDSETNGIGKMIFNSNEYQSKSRMNYFGFYINHFLGYKYVLVDATYEFDFEDDYFSIIAENEKYKLYEMNYASSFKVFDTYFYSDDIDMEVNNSLQDINSALVRQKAFLMSAIIDTEKEYDMSQYDLNYLDDFSSSNMQS
;
A
#
# COMPACT_ATOMS: atom_id res chain seq x y z
N MET A 1 -9.49 -49.58 7.45
CA MET A 1 -8.74 -49.22 6.22
C MET A 1 -9.59 -49.23 4.93
N ALA A 2 -10.44 -50.24 4.67
CA ALA A 2 -11.24 -50.29 3.43
C ALA A 2 -12.20 -49.10 3.24
N HIS A 3 -12.91 -48.68 4.30
CA HIS A 3 -13.80 -47.51 4.24
C HIS A 3 -13.10 -46.20 3.91
N ILE A 4 -11.91 -45.96 4.49
CA ILE A 4 -11.09 -44.77 4.20
C ILE A 4 -10.64 -44.77 2.74
N ARG A 5 -10.20 -45.93 2.21
CA ARG A 5 -9.81 -46.07 0.81
C ARG A 5 -10.98 -45.78 -0.13
N THR A 6 -12.16 -46.29 0.16
CA THR A 6 -13.38 -46.04 -0.62
C THR A 6 -13.80 -44.58 -0.58
N PHE A 7 -13.71 -43.94 0.59
CA PHE A 7 -14.00 -42.51 0.76
C PHE A 7 -13.05 -41.62 -0.05
N ILE A 8 -11.74 -41.89 0.01
CA ILE A 8 -10.72 -41.16 -0.76
C ILE A 8 -10.96 -41.33 -2.28
N ILE A 9 -11.31 -42.53 -2.74
CA ILE A 9 -11.61 -42.77 -4.16
C ILE A 9 -12.84 -41.97 -4.59
N LYS A 10 -13.92 -41.97 -3.78
CA LYS A 10 -15.13 -41.19 -4.07
C LYS A 10 -14.85 -39.69 -4.17
N ILE A 11 -14.09 -39.13 -3.23
CA ILE A 11 -13.69 -37.72 -3.27
C ILE A 11 -12.86 -37.42 -4.51
N ARG A 12 -11.87 -38.27 -4.82
CA ARG A 12 -11.02 -38.10 -6.01
C ARG A 12 -11.83 -38.08 -7.29
N ASP A 13 -12.75 -39.02 -7.44
CA ASP A 13 -13.55 -39.16 -8.66
C ASP A 13 -14.55 -38.01 -8.78
N ALA A 14 -15.19 -37.60 -7.68
CA ALA A 14 -16.05 -36.41 -7.63
C ALA A 14 -15.28 -35.13 -8.02
N PHE A 15 -14.10 -34.92 -7.45
CA PHE A 15 -13.23 -33.77 -7.73
C PHE A 15 -12.82 -33.74 -9.21
N THR A 16 -12.37 -34.88 -9.74
CA THR A 16 -11.94 -34.99 -11.15
C THR A 16 -13.12 -34.73 -12.10
N ASN A 17 -14.30 -35.27 -11.79
CA ASN A 17 -15.51 -35.07 -12.57
C ASN A 17 -15.99 -33.61 -12.54
N TYR A 18 -15.90 -32.95 -11.39
CA TYR A 18 -16.28 -31.54 -11.24
C TYR A 18 -15.42 -30.62 -12.11
N PHE A 19 -14.10 -30.73 -12.02
CA PHE A 19 -13.19 -29.89 -12.81
C PHE A 19 -13.23 -30.20 -14.31
N SER A 20 -13.31 -31.48 -14.68
CA SER A 20 -13.46 -31.87 -16.09
C SER A 20 -14.77 -31.35 -16.70
N ALA A 21 -15.87 -31.33 -15.94
CA ALA A 21 -17.13 -30.71 -16.35
C ALA A 21 -17.00 -29.18 -16.49
N GLY A 22 -16.23 -28.55 -15.61
CA GLY A 22 -15.87 -27.13 -15.65
C GLY A 22 -15.19 -26.68 -16.93
N PHE A 23 -14.27 -27.51 -17.43
CA PHE A 23 -13.48 -27.18 -18.61
C PHE A 23 -14.19 -27.48 -19.95
N LYS A 24 -15.44 -27.97 -19.93
CA LYS A 24 -16.21 -28.27 -21.15
C LYS A 24 -16.53 -27.04 -22.00
N SER A 25 -16.71 -25.86 -21.39
CA SER A 25 -16.98 -24.63 -22.13
C SER A 25 -16.39 -23.41 -21.42
N ARG A 26 -16.22 -22.31 -22.19
CA ARG A 26 -15.72 -21.02 -21.67
C ARG A 26 -16.55 -20.55 -20.48
N ARG A 27 -17.87 -20.49 -20.65
CA ARG A 27 -18.81 -20.05 -19.61
C ARG A 27 -18.66 -20.88 -18.32
N LYS A 28 -18.51 -22.21 -18.43
CA LYS A 28 -18.32 -23.08 -17.26
C LYS A 28 -16.97 -22.86 -16.58
N THR A 29 -15.92 -22.63 -17.37
CA THR A 29 -14.57 -22.37 -16.84
C THR A 29 -14.54 -21.07 -16.05
N PHE A 30 -15.12 -19.99 -16.59
CA PHE A 30 -15.22 -18.71 -15.89
C PHE A 30 -16.06 -18.82 -14.62
N LYS A 31 -17.19 -19.53 -14.66
CA LYS A 31 -18.03 -19.74 -13.47
C LYS A 31 -17.30 -20.48 -12.36
N ILE A 32 -16.57 -21.56 -12.67
CA ILE A 32 -15.84 -22.30 -11.63
C ILE A 32 -14.66 -21.50 -11.11
N LEU A 33 -13.92 -20.82 -11.98
CA LEU A 33 -12.85 -19.92 -11.53
C LEU A 33 -13.39 -18.85 -10.58
N ALA A 34 -14.45 -18.15 -10.99
CA ALA A 34 -15.10 -17.13 -10.18
C ALA A 34 -15.58 -17.71 -8.85
N LEU A 35 -16.23 -18.88 -8.86
CA LEU A 35 -16.69 -19.53 -7.64
C LEU A 35 -15.52 -19.86 -6.69
N VAL A 36 -14.43 -20.43 -7.20
CA VAL A 36 -13.26 -20.79 -6.36
C VAL A 36 -12.65 -19.55 -5.72
N VAL A 37 -12.35 -18.52 -6.51
CA VAL A 37 -11.71 -17.30 -6.02
C VAL A 37 -12.63 -16.55 -5.07
N PHE A 38 -13.89 -16.37 -5.44
CA PHE A 38 -14.89 -15.73 -4.59
C PHE A 38 -15.08 -16.49 -3.28
N THR A 39 -15.19 -17.82 -3.32
CA THR A 39 -15.37 -18.63 -2.10
C THR A 39 -14.17 -18.50 -1.17
N ALA A 40 -12.95 -18.53 -1.71
CA ALA A 40 -11.74 -18.35 -0.89
C ALA A 40 -11.72 -16.97 -0.20
N LEU A 41 -11.94 -15.90 -0.96
CA LEU A 41 -11.97 -14.53 -0.43
C LEU A 41 -13.12 -14.30 0.55
N PHE A 42 -14.29 -14.86 0.27
CA PHE A 42 -15.46 -14.79 1.16
C PHE A 42 -15.20 -15.50 2.49
N ILE A 43 -14.63 -16.71 2.46
CA ILE A 43 -14.27 -17.45 3.68
C ILE A 43 -13.23 -16.67 4.50
N ILE A 44 -12.26 -16.03 3.83
CA ILE A 44 -11.26 -15.19 4.49
C ILE A 44 -11.96 -14.01 5.19
N GLN A 45 -12.76 -13.22 4.48
CA GLN A 45 -13.47 -12.07 5.05
C GLN A 45 -14.40 -12.49 6.19
N ALA A 46 -15.23 -13.51 5.97
CA ALA A 46 -16.16 -14.01 6.98
C ALA A 46 -15.40 -14.55 8.20
N GLY A 47 -14.27 -15.22 7.99
CA GLY A 47 -13.40 -15.68 9.07
C GLY A 47 -12.85 -14.52 9.89
N ILE A 48 -12.37 -13.45 9.26
CA ILE A 48 -11.85 -12.26 9.96
C ILE A 48 -12.96 -11.58 10.78
N ILE A 49 -14.16 -11.44 10.21
CA ILE A 49 -15.31 -10.84 10.90
C ILE A 49 -15.76 -11.72 12.09
N ILE A 50 -16.02 -13.01 11.86
CA ILE A 50 -16.61 -13.89 12.86
C ILE A 50 -15.64 -14.25 13.98
N VAL A 51 -14.36 -14.51 13.64
CA VAL A 51 -13.38 -15.03 14.61
C VAL A 51 -12.68 -13.91 15.36
N ASN A 52 -12.42 -12.79 14.69
CA ASN A 52 -11.57 -11.73 15.23
C ASN A 52 -12.31 -10.40 15.44
N ASN A 53 -13.59 -10.30 15.11
CA ASN A 53 -14.32 -9.02 15.18
C ASN A 53 -13.60 -7.88 14.44
N SER A 54 -13.13 -8.17 13.23
CA SER A 54 -12.36 -7.25 12.40
C SER A 54 -12.83 -7.35 10.94
N PHE A 55 -12.38 -6.44 10.10
CA PHE A 55 -12.48 -6.51 8.64
C PHE A 55 -11.11 -6.77 8.01
N TYR A 56 -11.04 -7.00 6.70
CA TYR A 56 -9.76 -7.21 6.02
C TYR A 56 -8.87 -5.97 6.11
N ASN A 57 -7.79 -6.08 6.89
CA ASN A 57 -6.76 -5.06 7.04
C ASN A 57 -5.43 -5.74 7.40
N ASN A 58 -4.30 -5.04 7.27
CA ASN A 58 -2.95 -5.58 7.44
C ASN A 58 -2.19 -4.90 8.60
N PHE A 59 -2.85 -4.12 9.46
CA PHE A 59 -2.21 -3.37 10.57
C PHE A 59 -1.03 -2.51 10.10
N SER A 60 -1.23 -1.82 8.98
CA SER A 60 -0.24 -1.00 8.31
C SER A 60 -0.84 0.39 8.10
N ASP A 61 -0.23 1.16 7.19
CA ASP A 61 -0.78 2.40 6.63
C ASP A 61 -2.25 2.26 6.20
N ASP A 62 -2.72 1.05 5.90
CA ASP A 62 -4.12 0.82 5.59
C ASP A 62 -5.07 1.27 6.70
N ILE A 63 -4.90 0.81 7.94
CA ILE A 63 -5.72 1.25 9.09
C ILE A 63 -5.32 2.67 9.51
N LEU A 64 -4.02 2.97 9.49
CA LEU A 64 -3.52 4.25 10.00
C LEU A 64 -3.94 5.43 9.11
N GLN A 65 -4.08 5.24 7.81
CA GLN A 65 -4.34 6.31 6.84
C GLN A 65 -5.52 5.99 5.91
N TYR A 66 -5.46 4.88 5.18
CA TYR A 66 -6.40 4.67 4.07
C TYR A 66 -7.85 4.53 4.54
N TYR A 67 -8.11 3.76 5.59
CA TYR A 67 -9.46 3.55 6.10
C TYR A 67 -10.07 4.84 6.67
N THR A 68 -9.29 5.61 7.42
CA THR A 68 -9.76 6.85 8.05
C THR A 68 -9.95 7.97 7.02
N ILE A 69 -9.00 8.14 6.09
CA ILE A 69 -9.13 9.10 4.96
C ILE A 69 -10.28 8.73 4.03
N MET A 70 -10.51 7.44 3.77
CA MET A 70 -11.65 6.99 2.95
C MET A 70 -12.99 7.24 3.64
N ASN A 71 -13.06 7.07 4.97
CA ASN A 71 -14.23 7.44 5.77
C ASN A 71 -14.52 8.93 5.65
N ASP A 72 -13.53 9.78 5.93
CA ASP A 72 -13.61 11.24 5.81
C ASP A 72 -14.10 11.68 4.41
N PHE A 73 -13.49 11.12 3.36
CA PHE A 73 -13.86 11.43 1.99
C PHE A 73 -15.31 11.05 1.67
N ILE A 74 -15.74 9.84 2.01
CA ILE A 74 -17.11 9.39 1.71
C ILE A 74 -18.13 10.17 2.56
N ALA A 75 -17.84 10.45 3.82
CA ALA A 75 -18.67 11.29 4.67
C ALA A 75 -18.81 12.69 4.08
N SER A 76 -17.71 13.31 3.69
CA SER A 76 -17.69 14.64 3.05
C SER A 76 -18.50 14.69 1.75
N VAL A 77 -18.40 13.65 0.91
CA VAL A 77 -19.20 13.55 -0.33
C VAL A 77 -20.69 13.39 -0.02
N LYS A 78 -21.06 12.58 0.99
CA LYS A 78 -22.47 12.39 1.39
C LYS A 78 -23.06 13.65 2.02
N GLY A 79 -22.28 14.34 2.86
CA GLY A 79 -22.67 15.57 3.54
C GLY A 79 -22.67 16.81 2.63
N GLY A 80 -22.03 16.73 1.46
CA GLY A 80 -21.88 17.88 0.56
C GLY A 80 -20.87 18.92 1.08
N SER A 81 -19.98 18.52 1.98
CA SER A 81 -18.99 19.36 2.65
C SER A 81 -17.57 19.21 2.08
N LEU A 82 -17.43 18.63 0.88
CA LEU A 82 -16.12 18.44 0.26
C LEU A 82 -15.44 19.80 0.03
N SER A 83 -14.36 20.05 0.78
CA SER A 83 -13.55 21.25 0.70
C SER A 83 -12.20 20.97 0.04
N LEU A 84 -11.64 21.99 -0.63
CA LEU A 84 -10.25 21.95 -1.12
C LEU A 84 -9.22 22.07 0.02
N PHE A 85 -9.67 22.42 1.22
CA PHE A 85 -8.85 22.54 2.43
C PHE A 85 -9.54 21.80 3.58
N ASN A 86 -8.84 20.85 4.19
CA ASN A 86 -9.40 19.98 5.21
C ASN A 86 -8.70 20.18 6.56
N LEU A 87 -9.39 20.80 7.53
CA LEU A 87 -8.89 21.06 8.89
C LEU A 87 -8.77 19.80 9.76
N ASN A 88 -9.33 18.67 9.33
CA ASN A 88 -9.05 17.35 9.90
C ASN A 88 -7.63 16.85 9.53
N ASN A 89 -6.81 17.67 8.85
CA ASN A 89 -5.37 17.44 8.66
C ASN A 89 -4.50 18.27 9.62
N TYR A 90 -4.88 18.32 10.90
CA TYR A 90 -4.26 19.13 11.95
C TYR A 90 -4.39 20.63 11.72
N LEU A 91 -3.36 21.34 11.22
CA LEU A 91 -3.45 22.77 10.84
C LEU A 91 -4.24 23.00 9.54
N GLY A 92 -4.71 21.90 8.95
CA GLY A 92 -5.34 21.87 7.66
C GLY A 92 -4.35 21.54 6.56
N ALA A 93 -4.81 20.81 5.55
CA ALA A 93 -4.03 20.57 4.34
C ALA A 93 -4.93 20.61 3.12
N SER A 94 -4.29 20.82 1.96
CA SER A 94 -4.97 20.74 0.69
C SER A 94 -5.58 19.36 0.48
N PHE A 95 -6.79 19.28 -0.08
CA PHE A 95 -7.39 18.02 -0.53
C PHE A 95 -6.47 17.22 -1.47
N PHE A 96 -5.61 17.90 -2.23
CA PHE A 96 -4.62 17.27 -3.10
C PHE A 96 -3.51 16.52 -2.34
N SER A 97 -3.35 16.72 -1.03
CA SER A 97 -2.50 15.87 -0.17
C SER A 97 -3.09 14.47 0.01
N ASP A 98 -4.42 14.39 0.04
CA ASP A 98 -5.18 13.18 0.39
C ASP A 98 -5.54 12.37 -0.84
N ILE A 99 -5.59 12.98 -2.03
CA ILE A 99 -5.95 12.31 -3.29
C ILE A 99 -5.02 11.14 -3.64
N TYR A 100 -3.80 11.13 -3.10
CA TYR A 100 -2.90 9.97 -3.17
C TYR A 100 -3.49 8.74 -2.48
N TYR A 101 -4.21 8.93 -1.37
CA TYR A 101 -4.81 7.88 -0.55
C TYR A 101 -6.24 7.54 -0.95
N ILE A 102 -6.87 8.38 -1.76
CA ILE A 102 -8.25 8.20 -2.24
C ILE A 102 -8.22 7.86 -3.73
N PRO A 103 -8.24 6.56 -4.10
CA PRO A 103 -8.24 6.22 -5.51
C PRO A 103 -9.55 6.65 -6.17
N LEU A 104 -9.51 7.54 -7.15
CA LEU A 104 -10.72 7.97 -7.87
C LEU A 104 -11.05 6.98 -8.99
N ASP A 105 -11.37 5.74 -8.59
CA ASP A 105 -11.65 4.64 -9.49
C ASP A 105 -13.03 3.99 -9.27
N ILE A 106 -13.30 2.95 -10.06
CA ILE A 106 -14.57 2.21 -9.99
C ILE A 106 -14.77 1.52 -8.63
N PHE A 107 -13.71 1.13 -7.93
CA PHE A 107 -13.82 0.45 -6.64
C PHE A 107 -14.17 1.42 -5.52
N THR A 108 -13.63 2.64 -5.55
CA THR A 108 -14.06 3.71 -4.63
C THR A 108 -15.49 4.13 -4.91
N PHE A 109 -15.90 4.24 -6.17
CA PHE A 109 -17.31 4.49 -6.51
C PHE A 109 -18.25 3.40 -5.98
N LEU A 110 -17.86 2.12 -6.10
CA LEU A 110 -18.63 1.01 -5.52
C LEU A 110 -18.61 1.02 -3.99
N THR A 111 -17.50 1.44 -3.36
CA THR A 111 -17.41 1.64 -1.91
C THR A 111 -18.42 2.70 -1.47
N PHE A 112 -18.49 3.82 -2.16
CA PHE A 112 -19.48 4.87 -1.91
C PHE A 112 -20.91 4.34 -1.99
N ILE A 113 -21.26 3.57 -3.03
CA ILE A 113 -22.59 2.97 -3.15
C ILE A 113 -22.88 2.02 -1.98
N LEU A 114 -21.94 1.14 -1.65
CA LEU A 114 -22.10 0.17 -0.56
C LEU A 114 -22.18 0.86 0.81
N SER A 115 -21.53 2.01 0.97
CA SER A 115 -21.54 2.75 2.23
C SER A 115 -22.94 3.27 2.63
N TYR A 116 -23.94 3.22 1.76
CA TYR A 116 -25.33 3.54 2.12
C TYR A 116 -26.05 2.39 2.83
N VAL A 117 -25.49 1.17 2.80
CA VAL A 117 -26.10 -0.03 3.41
C VAL A 117 -25.22 -0.69 4.46
N MET A 118 -23.99 -0.22 4.64
CA MET A 118 -23.03 -0.68 5.64
C MET A 118 -22.00 0.41 5.92
N ASN A 119 -21.25 0.31 7.02
CA ASN A 119 -20.18 1.25 7.33
C ASN A 119 -19.08 1.27 6.25
N VAL A 120 -18.43 2.41 6.09
CA VAL A 120 -17.46 2.65 5.02
C VAL A 120 -16.27 1.70 5.11
N GLU A 121 -15.74 1.43 6.30
CA GLU A 121 -14.63 0.52 6.50
C GLU A 121 -14.96 -0.93 6.08
N ILE A 122 -16.20 -1.37 6.33
CA ILE A 122 -16.65 -2.70 5.87
C ILE A 122 -16.80 -2.69 4.35
N ALA A 123 -17.46 -1.69 3.78
CA ALA A 123 -17.62 -1.53 2.34
C ALA A 123 -16.27 -1.51 1.60
N TYR A 124 -15.31 -0.75 2.13
CA TYR A 124 -13.98 -0.60 1.57
C TYR A 124 -13.19 -1.91 1.64
N SER A 125 -13.24 -2.60 2.79
CA SER A 125 -12.58 -3.91 2.95
C SER A 125 -13.10 -4.96 1.96
N ILE A 126 -14.41 -4.97 1.69
CA ILE A 126 -15.03 -5.86 0.69
C ILE A 126 -14.53 -5.50 -0.71
N MET A 127 -14.42 -4.21 -1.02
CA MET A 127 -13.90 -3.75 -2.31
C MET A 127 -12.42 -4.08 -2.48
N GLU A 128 -11.59 -4.05 -1.42
CA GLU A 128 -10.19 -4.50 -1.48
C GLU A 128 -10.07 -5.97 -1.93
N LEU A 129 -10.88 -6.87 -1.35
CA LEU A 129 -10.90 -8.27 -1.79
C LEU A 129 -11.52 -8.41 -3.20
N PHE A 130 -12.51 -7.58 -3.53
CA PHE A 130 -13.12 -7.59 -4.85
C PHE A 130 -12.14 -7.14 -5.95
N LYS A 131 -11.19 -6.23 -5.67
CA LYS A 131 -10.10 -5.88 -6.60
C LYS A 131 -9.28 -7.11 -7.02
N ILE A 132 -8.93 -7.97 -6.06
CA ILE A 132 -8.20 -9.22 -6.32
C ILE A 132 -9.04 -10.13 -7.23
N PHE A 133 -10.32 -10.33 -6.88
CA PHE A 133 -11.24 -11.10 -7.70
C PHE A 133 -11.33 -10.56 -9.13
N ALA A 134 -11.56 -9.26 -9.29
CA ALA A 134 -11.66 -8.59 -10.58
C ALA A 134 -10.38 -8.73 -11.40
N GLY A 135 -9.20 -8.64 -10.76
CA GLY A 135 -7.90 -8.83 -11.40
C GLY A 135 -7.69 -10.24 -11.93
N VAL A 136 -8.04 -11.26 -11.14
CA VAL A 136 -8.00 -12.66 -11.59
C VAL A 136 -8.95 -12.89 -12.77
N MET A 137 -10.14 -12.30 -12.73
CA MET A 137 -11.11 -12.39 -13.82
C MET A 137 -10.67 -11.63 -15.07
N ALA A 138 -9.99 -10.49 -14.92
CA ALA A 138 -9.41 -9.72 -16.01
C ALA A 138 -8.29 -10.52 -16.71
N LEU A 139 -7.40 -11.16 -15.96
CA LEU A 139 -6.40 -12.06 -16.54
C LEU A 139 -7.05 -13.23 -17.28
N ALA A 140 -8.06 -13.87 -16.68
CA ALA A 140 -8.80 -14.95 -17.31
C ALA A 140 -9.44 -14.51 -18.63
N TYR A 141 -10.00 -13.30 -18.65
CA TYR A 141 -10.57 -12.69 -19.86
C TYR A 141 -9.51 -12.40 -20.92
N PHE A 142 -8.35 -11.86 -20.55
CA PHE A 142 -7.24 -11.67 -21.48
C PHE A 142 -6.78 -13.00 -22.10
N LEU A 143 -6.61 -14.05 -21.29
CA LEU A 143 -6.23 -15.38 -21.80
C LEU A 143 -7.31 -15.98 -22.72
N HIS A 144 -8.59 -15.65 -22.49
CA HIS A 144 -9.67 -15.99 -23.41
C HIS A 144 -9.53 -15.28 -24.75
N LEU A 145 -9.25 -13.97 -24.74
CA LEU A 145 -9.03 -13.16 -25.95
C LEU A 145 -7.83 -13.66 -26.76
N GLU A 146 -6.80 -14.19 -26.09
CA GLU A 146 -5.64 -14.85 -26.71
C GLU A 146 -5.93 -16.29 -27.19
N GLY A 147 -7.17 -16.76 -27.07
CA GLY A 147 -7.58 -18.08 -27.57
C GLY A 147 -7.06 -19.28 -26.77
N ARG A 148 -6.53 -19.07 -25.55
CA ARG A 148 -5.93 -20.14 -24.71
C ARG A 148 -6.96 -21.17 -24.27
N LYS A 149 -6.59 -22.43 -24.07
CA LYS A 149 -7.52 -23.51 -23.67
C LYS A 149 -8.15 -23.24 -22.30
N ASN A 150 -9.36 -23.77 -22.08
CA ASN A 150 -10.10 -23.61 -20.82
C ASN A 150 -9.27 -23.97 -19.57
N ARG A 151 -8.57 -25.12 -19.61
CA ARG A 151 -7.68 -25.54 -18.53
C ARG A 151 -6.56 -24.53 -18.25
N THR A 152 -6.02 -23.90 -19.30
CA THR A 152 -4.93 -22.92 -19.21
C THR A 152 -5.43 -21.66 -18.54
N ILE A 153 -6.59 -21.15 -18.98
CA ILE A 153 -7.25 -20.00 -18.37
C ILE A 153 -7.44 -20.24 -16.88
N PHE A 154 -8.02 -21.39 -16.50
CA PHE A 154 -8.25 -21.71 -15.10
C PHE A 154 -6.95 -21.73 -14.29
N TRP A 155 -5.98 -22.57 -14.66
CA TRP A 155 -4.78 -22.76 -13.85
C TRP A 155 -3.89 -21.53 -13.78
N ALA A 156 -3.66 -20.83 -14.90
CA ALA A 156 -2.87 -19.60 -14.88
C ALA A 156 -3.52 -18.52 -14.00
N SER A 157 -4.85 -18.44 -13.98
CA SER A 157 -5.57 -17.50 -13.12
C SER A 157 -5.48 -17.88 -11.64
N ILE A 158 -5.47 -19.18 -11.30
CA ILE A 158 -5.21 -19.64 -9.94
C ILE A 158 -3.78 -19.32 -9.48
N PHE A 159 -2.78 -19.49 -10.34
CA PHE A 159 -1.40 -19.10 -10.00
C PHE A 159 -1.25 -17.59 -9.82
N TYR A 160 -1.98 -16.79 -10.61
CA TYR A 160 -2.02 -15.33 -10.42
C TYR A 160 -2.67 -14.91 -9.12
N PHE A 161 -3.75 -15.60 -8.72
CA PHE A 161 -4.49 -15.32 -7.48
C PHE A 161 -3.59 -15.37 -6.23
N VAL A 162 -2.60 -16.27 -6.22
CA VAL A 162 -1.63 -16.41 -5.12
C VAL A 162 -0.21 -15.97 -5.52
N SER A 163 -0.10 -15.03 -6.46
CA SER A 163 1.20 -14.51 -6.87
C SER A 163 1.67 -13.37 -5.97
N GLY A 164 2.97 -13.26 -5.77
CA GLY A 164 3.59 -12.28 -4.89
C GLY A 164 3.38 -10.83 -5.28
N GLY A 165 3.09 -10.57 -6.56
CA GLY A 165 2.65 -9.26 -7.01
C GLY A 165 1.34 -8.81 -6.33
N MET A 166 0.46 -9.74 -5.94
CA MET A 166 -0.73 -9.43 -5.14
C MET A 166 -0.35 -9.06 -3.71
N VAL A 167 0.56 -9.84 -3.12
CA VAL A 167 0.80 -9.88 -1.68
C VAL A 167 1.59 -8.67 -1.21
N SER A 168 2.63 -8.28 -1.96
CA SER A 168 3.40 -7.07 -1.70
C SER A 168 2.51 -5.82 -1.64
N PHE A 169 1.39 -5.83 -2.34
CA PHE A 169 0.48 -4.70 -2.40
C PHE A 169 -0.68 -4.76 -1.40
N MET A 170 -0.85 -5.87 -0.67
CA MET A 170 -1.96 -6.02 0.28
C MET A 170 -1.89 -5.05 1.46
N ALA A 171 -0.70 -4.63 1.90
CA ALA A 171 -0.57 -3.68 3.00
C ALA A 171 -0.93 -2.23 2.64
N PHE A 172 -1.14 -1.94 1.35
CA PHE A 172 -1.49 -0.62 0.86
C PHE A 172 -2.69 -0.71 -0.10
N PRO A 173 -3.92 -0.41 0.35
CA PRO A 173 -5.16 -0.49 -0.43
C PRO A 173 -5.09 0.14 -1.83
N ALA A 174 -4.44 1.31 -1.95
CA ALA A 174 -4.16 1.88 -3.26
C ALA A 174 -3.33 0.92 -4.11
N PHE A 175 -2.20 0.41 -3.62
CA PHE A 175 -1.33 -0.49 -4.38
C PHE A 175 -2.03 -1.78 -4.79
N LEU A 176 -2.94 -2.29 -3.96
CA LEU A 176 -3.67 -3.53 -4.25
C LEU A 176 -4.44 -3.45 -5.57
N SER A 177 -4.90 -2.26 -6.00
CA SER A 177 -5.56 -2.11 -7.30
C SER A 177 -4.67 -2.47 -8.50
N MET A 178 -3.33 -2.53 -8.36
CA MET A 178 -2.45 -3.05 -9.41
C MET A 178 -2.76 -4.51 -9.76
N ALA A 179 -3.31 -5.28 -8.81
CA ALA A 179 -3.87 -6.62 -9.05
C ALA A 179 -4.84 -6.66 -10.24
N PHE A 180 -5.63 -5.58 -10.39
CA PHE A 180 -6.62 -5.44 -11.43
C PHE A 180 -6.08 -4.69 -12.65
N TYR A 181 -5.36 -3.60 -12.42
CA TYR A 181 -4.93 -2.72 -13.51
C TYR A 181 -3.83 -3.33 -14.39
N LEU A 182 -2.97 -4.20 -13.84
CA LEU A 182 -1.95 -4.85 -14.65
C LEU A 182 -2.57 -5.83 -15.68
N PRO A 183 -3.47 -6.77 -15.33
CA PRO A 183 -4.19 -7.56 -16.33
C PRO A 183 -5.10 -6.72 -17.23
N LEU A 184 -5.72 -5.65 -16.70
CA LEU A 184 -6.53 -4.76 -17.52
C LEU A 184 -5.71 -4.10 -18.63
N SER A 185 -4.46 -3.70 -18.35
CA SER A 185 -3.58 -3.13 -19.37
C SER A 185 -3.36 -4.06 -20.56
N LEU A 186 -3.27 -5.39 -20.32
CA LEU A 186 -3.17 -6.40 -21.38
C LEU A 186 -4.43 -6.45 -22.25
N ILE A 187 -5.61 -6.31 -21.65
CA ILE A 187 -6.90 -6.24 -22.38
C ILE A 187 -6.94 -4.96 -23.23
N VAL A 188 -6.51 -3.82 -22.68
CA VAL A 188 -6.44 -2.54 -23.40
C VAL A 188 -5.48 -2.65 -24.58
N ILE A 189 -4.30 -3.24 -24.39
CA ILE A 189 -3.33 -3.52 -25.47
C ILE A 189 -3.95 -4.44 -26.54
N HIS A 190 -4.67 -5.48 -26.14
CA HIS A 190 -5.36 -6.36 -27.08
C HIS A 190 -6.37 -5.58 -27.94
N TYR A 191 -7.17 -4.69 -27.34
CA TYR A 191 -8.11 -3.85 -28.06
C TYR A 191 -7.47 -2.76 -28.91
N PHE A 192 -6.34 -2.20 -28.48
CA PHE A 192 -5.53 -1.28 -29.28
C PHE A 192 -5.11 -1.92 -30.61
N PHE A 193 -4.60 -3.17 -30.56
CA PHE A 193 -4.25 -3.91 -31.78
C PHE A 193 -5.47 -4.25 -32.64
N ASN A 194 -6.64 -4.43 -32.01
CA ASN A 194 -7.91 -4.68 -32.68
C ASN A 194 -8.72 -3.41 -32.99
N LYS A 195 -8.02 -2.30 -33.26
CA LYS A 195 -8.57 -1.02 -33.77
C LYS A 195 -9.47 -0.23 -32.82
N LYS A 196 -9.66 -0.65 -31.57
CA LYS A 196 -10.35 0.14 -30.53
C LYS A 196 -9.36 1.01 -29.74
N ARG A 197 -8.68 1.92 -30.44
CA ARG A 197 -7.56 2.71 -29.89
C ARG A 197 -7.97 3.73 -28.83
N TRP A 198 -9.21 4.22 -28.88
CA TRP A 198 -9.74 5.21 -27.94
C TRP A 198 -9.82 4.73 -26.48
N ILE A 199 -9.75 3.41 -26.24
CA ILE A 199 -9.73 2.85 -24.89
C ILE A 199 -8.41 3.19 -24.17
N LEU A 200 -7.31 3.36 -24.91
CA LEU A 200 -5.99 3.61 -24.35
C LEU A 200 -5.88 4.96 -23.59
N PRO A 201 -6.31 6.12 -24.13
CA PRO A 201 -6.30 7.37 -23.38
C PRO A 201 -7.26 7.33 -22.18
N LEU A 202 -8.41 6.65 -22.27
CA LEU A 202 -9.32 6.50 -21.12
C LEU A 202 -8.71 5.63 -20.03
N PHE A 203 -8.00 4.56 -20.39
CA PHE A 203 -7.24 3.76 -19.44
C PHE A 203 -6.18 4.61 -18.73
N ALA A 204 -5.39 5.39 -19.48
CA ALA A 204 -4.38 6.27 -18.88
C ALA A 204 -5.00 7.32 -17.94
N LEU A 205 -6.12 7.95 -18.34
CA LEU A 205 -6.89 8.85 -17.48
C LEU A 205 -7.29 8.19 -16.16
N LEU A 206 -7.93 7.01 -16.23
CA LEU A 206 -8.39 6.26 -15.07
C LEU A 206 -7.23 5.85 -14.15
N ILE A 207 -6.07 5.51 -14.72
CA ILE A 207 -4.88 5.14 -13.96
C ILE A 207 -4.31 6.33 -13.17
N ILE A 208 -4.32 7.52 -13.75
CA ILE A 208 -3.87 8.72 -13.03
C ILE A 208 -4.85 9.12 -11.93
N PHE A 209 -6.16 9.01 -12.19
CA PHE A 209 -7.20 9.24 -11.18
C PHE A 209 -7.16 8.22 -10.05
N TYR A 210 -6.85 6.96 -10.38
CA TYR A 210 -6.61 5.91 -9.40
C TYR A 210 -5.47 6.28 -8.43
N ASN A 211 -4.29 6.61 -8.94
CA ASN A 211 -3.18 7.08 -8.12
C ASN A 211 -2.06 7.54 -9.07
N PHE A 212 -1.70 8.81 -9.06
CA PHE A 212 -0.72 9.35 -10.02
C PHE A 212 0.69 8.75 -9.86
N TYR A 213 1.12 8.45 -8.62
CA TYR A 213 2.42 7.84 -8.32
C TYR A 213 2.52 6.41 -8.85
N LEU A 214 1.51 5.58 -8.56
CA LEU A 214 1.44 4.20 -9.06
C LEU A 214 1.07 4.15 -10.53
N GLY A 215 0.37 5.16 -11.01
CA GLY A 215 -0.01 5.29 -12.39
C GLY A 215 1.19 5.36 -13.31
N TYR A 216 2.26 6.04 -12.90
CA TYR A 216 3.54 5.99 -13.60
C TYR A 216 4.06 4.55 -13.78
N MET A 217 4.11 3.75 -12.70
CA MET A 217 4.55 2.35 -12.76
C MET A 217 3.67 1.50 -13.68
N ILE A 218 2.35 1.65 -13.60
CA ILE A 218 1.42 0.90 -14.45
C ILE A 218 1.57 1.30 -15.92
N LEU A 219 1.77 2.59 -16.22
CA LEU A 219 1.99 3.08 -17.59
C LEU A 219 3.33 2.61 -18.17
N ALA A 220 4.38 2.57 -17.35
CA ALA A 220 5.68 2.00 -17.72
C ALA A 220 5.56 0.50 -18.02
N PHE A 221 4.88 -0.26 -17.15
CA PHE A 221 4.57 -1.66 -17.38
C PHE A 221 3.74 -1.86 -18.65
N THR A 222 2.70 -1.05 -18.85
CA THR A 222 1.82 -1.10 -20.02
C THR A 222 2.61 -0.90 -21.32
N SER A 223 3.58 0.01 -21.30
CA SER A 223 4.50 0.24 -22.42
C SER A 223 5.41 -0.96 -22.69
N PHE A 224 5.96 -1.57 -21.63
CA PHE A 224 6.74 -2.81 -21.77
C PHE A 224 5.89 -3.97 -22.29
N ALA A 225 4.69 -4.17 -21.74
CA ALA A 225 3.74 -5.20 -22.16
C ALA A 225 3.30 -5.02 -23.62
N PHE A 226 3.12 -3.77 -24.08
CA PHE A 226 2.85 -3.47 -25.49
C PHE A 226 3.95 -4.00 -26.40
N ILE A 227 5.22 -3.79 -26.03
CA ILE A 227 6.38 -4.30 -26.78
C ILE A 227 6.33 -5.82 -26.86
N LEU A 228 6.06 -6.50 -25.74
CA LEU A 228 5.95 -7.96 -25.70
C LEU A 228 4.84 -8.48 -26.61
N GLU A 229 3.66 -7.90 -26.51
CA GLU A 229 2.49 -8.29 -27.31
C GLU A 229 2.68 -8.01 -28.80
N TYR A 230 3.34 -6.90 -29.15
CA TYR A 230 3.72 -6.61 -30.53
C TYR A 230 4.58 -7.73 -31.13
N PHE A 231 5.66 -8.11 -30.44
CA PHE A 231 6.57 -9.15 -30.91
C PHE A 231 5.95 -10.54 -30.92
N LYS A 232 4.97 -10.83 -30.03
CA LYS A 232 4.20 -12.09 -30.10
C LYS A 232 3.32 -12.12 -31.34
N ARG A 233 2.59 -11.05 -31.65
CA ARG A 233 1.57 -11.00 -32.71
C ARG A 233 2.14 -10.80 -34.12
N TYR A 234 3.08 -9.88 -34.29
CA TYR A 234 3.53 -9.44 -35.63
C TYR A 234 4.93 -9.95 -35.96
N LYS A 235 5.22 -10.10 -37.26
CA LYS A 235 6.62 -10.19 -37.71
C LYS A 235 7.21 -8.79 -37.61
N PHE A 236 8.46 -8.69 -37.16
CA PHE A 236 9.09 -7.39 -36.94
C PHE A 236 9.20 -6.60 -38.25
N ASN A 237 8.68 -5.37 -38.22
CA ASN A 237 8.87 -4.37 -39.25
C ASN A 237 9.12 -3.04 -38.53
N LEU A 238 10.29 -2.44 -38.76
CA LEU A 238 10.73 -1.26 -38.00
C LEU A 238 9.74 -0.09 -38.13
N PHE A 239 9.25 0.18 -39.35
CA PHE A 239 8.33 1.29 -39.59
C PHE A 239 6.96 1.07 -38.93
N ASP A 240 6.39 -0.14 -39.06
CA ASP A 240 5.12 -0.47 -38.39
C ASP A 240 5.26 -0.45 -36.86
N PHE A 241 6.39 -0.93 -36.34
CA PHE A 241 6.71 -0.90 -34.91
C PHE A 241 6.78 0.53 -34.39
N ILE A 242 7.58 1.39 -35.03
CA ILE A 242 7.70 2.81 -34.65
C ILE A 242 6.35 3.51 -34.76
N LYS A 243 5.63 3.35 -35.88
CA LYS A 243 4.32 3.98 -36.09
C LYS A 243 3.32 3.59 -35.02
N LYS A 244 3.20 2.30 -34.70
CA LYS A 244 2.29 1.85 -33.63
C LYS A 244 2.77 2.31 -32.27
N GLY A 245 4.08 2.30 -32.01
CA GLY A 245 4.67 2.78 -30.76
C GLY A 245 4.40 4.26 -30.51
N VAL A 246 4.60 5.12 -31.51
CA VAL A 246 4.31 6.56 -31.42
C VAL A 246 2.82 6.82 -31.20
N ILE A 247 1.94 6.12 -31.94
CA ILE A 247 0.49 6.25 -31.73
C ILE A 247 0.10 5.77 -30.32
N PHE A 248 0.69 4.68 -29.84
CA PHE A 248 0.43 4.14 -28.51
C PHE A 248 0.87 5.14 -27.42
N LEU A 249 2.09 5.65 -27.51
CA LEU A 249 2.63 6.64 -26.58
C LEU A 249 1.84 7.95 -26.61
N GLY A 250 1.53 8.48 -27.79
CA GLY A 250 0.74 9.71 -27.93
C GLY A 250 -0.65 9.59 -27.32
N LEU A 251 -1.28 8.42 -27.41
CA LEU A 251 -2.57 8.14 -26.77
C LEU A 251 -2.47 7.97 -25.25
N LEU A 252 -1.38 7.40 -24.73
CA LEU A 252 -1.13 7.39 -23.29
C LEU A 252 -0.95 8.81 -22.76
N LEU A 253 -0.12 9.62 -23.44
CA LEU A 253 0.11 11.02 -23.09
C LEU A 253 -1.16 11.86 -23.18
N LEU A 254 -2.03 11.60 -24.15
CA LEU A 254 -3.35 12.23 -24.22
C LEU A 254 -4.17 11.95 -22.96
N GLY A 255 -4.22 10.70 -22.48
CA GLY A 255 -4.93 10.36 -21.26
C GLY A 255 -4.33 10.99 -20.00
N VAL A 256 -2.99 11.07 -19.92
CA VAL A 256 -2.30 11.82 -18.86
C VAL A 256 -2.65 13.31 -18.92
N GLY A 257 -2.68 13.90 -20.11
CA GLY A 257 -3.08 15.30 -20.32
C GLY A 257 -4.54 15.55 -19.95
N MET A 258 -5.45 14.61 -20.22
CA MET A 258 -6.85 14.68 -19.75
C MET A 258 -6.95 14.68 -18.22
N ALA A 259 -6.00 14.05 -17.52
CA ALA A 259 -5.96 13.99 -16.05
C ALA A 259 -5.31 15.21 -15.39
N ALA A 260 -4.85 16.21 -16.17
CA ALA A 260 -4.10 17.37 -15.68
C ALA A 260 -4.81 18.15 -14.58
N VAL A 261 -6.16 18.18 -14.59
CA VAL A 261 -6.99 18.86 -13.58
C VAL A 261 -6.75 18.38 -12.14
N ILE A 262 -6.38 17.10 -11.98
CA ILE A 262 -6.01 16.52 -10.68
C ILE A 262 -4.49 16.39 -10.56
N LEU A 263 -3.84 15.98 -11.66
CA LEU A 263 -2.41 15.67 -11.65
C LEU A 263 -1.54 16.90 -11.37
N LEU A 264 -1.81 18.04 -12.01
CA LEU A 264 -0.98 19.24 -11.86
C LEU A 264 -1.06 19.84 -10.45
N PRO A 265 -2.26 20.07 -9.87
CA PRO A 265 -2.34 20.56 -8.49
C PRO A 265 -1.68 19.60 -7.49
N SER A 266 -1.84 18.29 -7.67
CA SER A 266 -1.21 17.29 -6.80
C SER A 266 0.32 17.32 -6.87
N ILE A 267 0.88 17.44 -8.08
CA ILE A 267 2.34 17.55 -8.27
C ILE A 267 2.86 18.86 -7.65
N ASN A 268 2.19 19.99 -7.88
CA ASN A 268 2.61 21.27 -7.32
C ASN A 268 2.60 21.24 -5.80
N PHE A 269 1.51 20.78 -5.18
CA PHE A 269 1.43 20.60 -3.73
C PHE A 269 2.60 19.74 -3.20
N ILE A 270 2.88 18.63 -3.88
CA ILE A 270 3.98 17.76 -3.48
C ILE A 270 5.37 18.40 -3.65
N LEU A 271 5.57 19.24 -4.67
CA LEU A 271 6.87 19.87 -4.92
C LEU A 271 7.11 21.10 -4.06
N GLU A 272 6.06 21.86 -3.76
CA GLU A 272 6.14 23.17 -3.10
C GLU A 272 5.85 23.06 -1.61
N GLU A 273 4.87 22.24 -1.20
CA GLU A 273 4.31 22.25 0.16
C GLU A 273 4.74 21.05 1.00
N THR A 274 5.39 20.02 0.43
CA THR A 274 5.77 18.82 1.20
C THR A 274 7.24 18.75 1.57
N TYR A 275 7.51 18.40 2.82
CA TYR A 275 8.88 18.12 3.26
C TYR A 275 9.39 16.79 2.66
N ARG A 276 10.62 16.82 2.14
CA ARG A 276 11.31 15.65 1.58
C ARG A 276 12.73 15.53 2.13
N SER A 277 12.97 14.54 2.98
CA SER A 277 14.34 14.17 3.37
C SER A 277 15.06 13.55 2.18
N THR A 278 16.30 13.96 1.92
CA THR A 278 17.17 13.27 0.96
C THR A 278 17.59 11.91 1.49
N ALA A 279 17.14 10.82 0.86
CA ALA A 279 17.59 9.48 1.22
C ALA A 279 18.97 9.19 0.62
N THR A 280 19.84 8.54 1.41
CA THR A 280 21.15 8.08 0.94
C THR A 280 21.08 6.63 0.47
N PHE A 281 21.62 6.34 -0.71
CA PHE A 281 21.74 4.97 -1.21
C PHE A 281 23.05 4.31 -0.74
N ASN A 282 22.94 3.32 0.15
CA ASN A 282 24.06 2.52 0.64
C ASN A 282 24.51 1.47 -0.40
N ALA A 283 25.17 1.92 -1.46
CA ALA A 283 25.59 1.06 -2.58
C ALA A 283 26.71 0.09 -2.22
N TRP A 284 26.73 -1.07 -2.88
CA TRP A 284 27.94 -1.88 -3.03
C TRP A 284 28.76 -1.31 -4.19
N ILE A 285 29.95 -0.78 -3.88
CA ILE A 285 30.84 -0.17 -4.88
C ILE A 285 31.81 -1.23 -5.40
N ILE A 286 31.80 -1.43 -6.72
CA ILE A 286 32.76 -2.27 -7.44
C ILE A 286 33.62 -1.37 -8.32
N ASN A 287 34.93 -1.38 -8.09
CA ASN A 287 35.88 -0.60 -8.87
C ASN A 287 36.31 -1.37 -10.12
N ILE A 288 36.04 -0.81 -11.29
CA ILE A 288 36.45 -1.35 -12.59
C ILE A 288 37.38 -0.32 -13.23
N GLY A 289 38.69 -0.45 -12.97
CA GLY A 289 39.67 0.55 -13.35
C GLY A 289 39.43 1.86 -12.60
N SER A 290 39.17 2.95 -13.31
CA SER A 290 38.82 4.26 -12.74
C SER A 290 37.32 4.48 -12.54
N TYR A 291 36.48 3.52 -12.92
CA TYR A 291 35.02 3.65 -12.82
C TYR A 291 34.49 2.95 -11.57
N GLU A 292 33.70 3.69 -10.78
CA GLU A 292 32.97 3.14 -9.63
C GLU A 292 31.56 2.71 -10.06
N LEU A 293 31.33 1.40 -10.11
CA LEU A 293 30.01 0.85 -10.36
C LEU A 293 29.25 0.69 -9.04
N LYS A 294 28.12 1.41 -8.90
CA LYS A 294 27.22 1.33 -7.75
C LYS A 294 26.14 0.26 -7.98
N LEU A 295 26.16 -0.80 -7.19
CA LEU A 295 25.20 -1.90 -7.20
C LEU A 295 24.41 -1.99 -5.89
N PHE A 296 23.37 -2.82 -5.86
CA PHE A 296 22.71 -3.17 -4.60
C PHE A 296 23.65 -4.00 -3.71
N ARG A 297 23.41 -3.97 -2.40
CA ARG A 297 24.08 -4.86 -1.46
C ARG A 297 23.79 -6.33 -1.83
N PRO A 298 24.77 -7.26 -1.69
CA PRO A 298 24.59 -8.68 -2.02
C PRO A 298 23.32 -9.30 -1.41
N GLU A 299 23.00 -8.92 -0.18
CA GLU A 299 21.83 -9.33 0.59
C GLU A 299 20.51 -9.05 -0.15
N ILE A 300 20.41 -7.94 -0.89
CA ILE A 300 19.23 -7.59 -1.69
C ILE A 300 19.07 -8.55 -2.87
N TYR A 301 20.16 -8.95 -3.52
CA TYR A 301 20.09 -9.95 -4.60
C TYR A 301 19.71 -11.35 -4.06
N ILE A 302 20.23 -11.71 -2.89
CA ILE A 302 19.82 -12.94 -2.19
C ILE A 302 18.33 -12.90 -1.84
N ARG A 303 17.81 -11.72 -1.44
CA ARG A 303 16.38 -11.50 -1.21
C ARG A 303 15.56 -11.78 -2.46
N TYR A 304 15.95 -11.25 -3.62
CA TYR A 304 15.24 -11.53 -4.88
C TYR A 304 15.18 -13.03 -5.20
N LEU A 305 16.28 -13.76 -4.98
CA LEU A 305 16.32 -15.21 -5.21
C LEU A 305 15.40 -15.97 -4.24
N ALA A 306 15.37 -15.58 -2.96
CA ALA A 306 14.44 -16.16 -1.99
C ALA A 306 12.99 -15.92 -2.39
N LYS A 307 12.69 -14.73 -2.93
CA LYS A 307 11.34 -14.33 -3.33
C LYS A 307 10.85 -14.93 -4.64
N LEU A 308 11.68 -15.72 -5.33
CA LEU A 308 11.24 -16.64 -6.40
C LEU A 308 10.59 -17.91 -5.85
N VAL A 309 11.06 -18.37 -4.68
CA VAL A 309 10.74 -19.71 -4.16
C VAL A 309 9.92 -19.69 -2.87
N ALA A 310 9.84 -18.55 -2.20
CA ALA A 310 8.98 -18.35 -1.05
C ALA A 310 8.18 -17.06 -1.21
N GLU A 311 6.94 -17.11 -0.77
CA GLU A 311 6.05 -15.95 -0.78
C GLU A 311 6.52 -14.89 0.22
N GLN A 312 6.05 -13.66 0.03
CA GLN A 312 6.27 -12.51 0.90
C GLN A 312 5.10 -12.38 1.89
N LYS A 313 5.36 -12.15 3.18
CA LYS A 313 4.29 -11.77 4.12
C LYS A 313 3.89 -10.30 3.83
N PRO A 314 2.60 -9.92 3.79
CA PRO A 314 2.17 -8.58 3.41
C PRO A 314 2.82 -7.43 4.17
N ILE A 315 3.15 -7.61 5.46
CA ILE A 315 3.79 -6.57 6.30
C ILE A 315 5.29 -6.78 6.51
N GLY A 316 5.86 -7.85 5.95
CA GLY A 316 7.22 -8.31 6.21
C GLY A 316 8.28 -7.73 5.27
N PHE A 317 8.21 -6.45 4.93
CA PHE A 317 8.99 -5.86 3.83
C PHE A 317 10.50 -5.79 4.07
N TYR A 318 10.92 -5.86 5.33
CA TYR A 318 12.31 -5.80 5.74
C TYR A 318 13.00 -7.15 5.55
N GLY A 319 14.24 -7.12 5.04
CA GLY A 319 15.13 -8.26 5.02
C GLY A 319 16.40 -7.98 5.82
N PHE A 320 17.54 -8.47 5.34
CA PHE A 320 18.81 -8.40 6.06
C PHE A 320 19.42 -7.01 6.09
N GLU A 321 19.10 -6.15 5.12
CA GLU A 321 19.54 -4.76 5.09
C GLU A 321 18.64 -3.83 5.93
N ASN A 322 17.52 -4.36 6.45
CA ASN A 322 16.47 -3.58 7.11
C ASN A 322 16.01 -2.38 6.26
N ASP A 323 15.96 -2.56 4.94
CA ASP A 323 15.66 -1.49 4.00
C ASP A 323 14.33 -1.74 3.30
N TYR A 324 13.28 -1.11 3.84
CA TYR A 324 11.92 -1.16 3.32
C TYR A 324 11.84 -0.89 1.80
N GLY A 325 12.71 0.00 1.29
CA GLY A 325 12.65 0.40 -0.11
C GLY A 325 13.30 -0.55 -1.09
N LEU A 326 14.31 -1.26 -0.62
CA LEU A 326 15.12 -2.15 -1.44
C LEU A 326 14.68 -3.60 -1.33
N GLU A 327 13.99 -3.96 -0.26
CA GLU A 327 13.63 -5.35 0.05
C GLU A 327 12.13 -5.64 -0.15
N HIS A 328 11.34 -4.64 -0.57
CA HIS A 328 9.92 -4.77 -0.91
C HIS A 328 9.72 -5.31 -2.34
N ALA A 329 10.06 -6.59 -2.54
CA ALA A 329 9.89 -7.30 -3.80
C ALA A 329 9.40 -8.75 -3.59
N SER A 330 8.53 -9.21 -4.47
CA SER A 330 8.10 -10.61 -4.58
C SER A 330 8.02 -11.05 -6.04
N LEU A 331 8.60 -12.22 -6.32
CA LEU A 331 8.61 -12.87 -7.65
C LEU A 331 7.84 -14.20 -7.62
N TYR A 332 7.10 -14.46 -6.55
CA TYR A 332 6.47 -15.75 -6.34
C TYR A 332 5.23 -15.91 -7.22
N ILE A 333 5.06 -17.06 -7.85
CA ILE A 333 3.82 -17.47 -8.56
C ILE A 333 3.40 -18.90 -8.18
N THR A 334 3.83 -19.38 -7.01
CA THR A 334 4.03 -20.80 -6.61
C THR A 334 5.32 -21.43 -7.13
N ILE A 335 5.98 -22.27 -6.33
CA ILE A 335 7.18 -22.99 -6.75
C ILE A 335 6.84 -24.03 -7.82
N ILE A 336 5.67 -24.66 -7.75
CA ILE A 336 5.21 -25.57 -8.80
C ILE A 336 4.96 -24.78 -10.09
N GLY A 337 4.25 -23.64 -10.01
CA GLY A 337 4.01 -22.75 -11.14
C GLY A 337 5.32 -22.25 -11.77
N PHE A 338 6.28 -21.84 -10.95
CA PHE A 338 7.59 -21.35 -11.38
C PHE A 338 8.43 -22.45 -12.07
N ALA A 339 8.42 -23.68 -11.54
CA ALA A 339 9.08 -24.82 -12.16
C ALA A 339 8.49 -25.15 -13.54
N TYR A 340 7.15 -25.07 -13.67
CA TYR A 340 6.48 -25.24 -14.95
C TYR A 340 6.76 -24.08 -15.91
N MET A 341 6.72 -22.83 -15.44
CA MET A 341 7.04 -21.63 -16.21
C MET A 341 8.44 -21.73 -16.83
N SER A 342 9.42 -22.18 -16.04
CA SER A 342 10.81 -22.35 -16.45
C SER A 342 11.00 -23.33 -17.61
N LEU A 343 10.03 -24.19 -17.93
CA LEU A 343 10.08 -25.02 -19.13
C LEU A 343 10.06 -24.22 -20.43
N ILE A 344 9.69 -22.94 -20.38
CA ILE A 344 9.73 -22.03 -21.51
C ILE A 344 11.13 -21.92 -22.12
N PHE A 345 12.18 -22.06 -21.31
CA PHE A 345 13.58 -22.04 -21.76
C PHE A 345 13.93 -23.22 -22.68
N PHE A 346 13.17 -24.33 -22.62
CA PHE A 346 13.32 -25.47 -23.52
C PHE A 346 12.44 -25.41 -24.78
N MET A 347 11.49 -24.47 -24.84
CA MET A 347 10.62 -24.27 -26.00
C MET A 347 11.35 -23.49 -27.10
N LYS A 348 10.99 -23.72 -28.37
CA LYS A 348 11.68 -23.12 -29.53
C LYS A 348 10.80 -22.19 -30.38
N ASP A 349 9.51 -22.09 -30.07
CA ASP A 349 8.56 -21.28 -30.82
C ASP A 349 8.76 -19.77 -30.58
N LYS A 350 8.21 -18.96 -31.49
CA LYS A 350 8.33 -17.51 -31.48
C LYS A 350 7.95 -16.88 -30.13
N ILE A 351 6.82 -17.27 -29.56
CA ILE A 351 6.30 -16.73 -28.31
C ILE A 351 7.27 -17.04 -27.16
N SER A 352 7.78 -18.27 -27.09
CA SER A 352 8.78 -18.63 -26.08
C SER A 352 10.07 -17.80 -26.17
N ARG A 353 10.52 -17.43 -27.38
CA ARG A 353 11.71 -16.57 -27.55
C ARG A 353 11.46 -15.16 -27.03
N VAL A 354 10.27 -14.60 -27.27
CA VAL A 354 9.90 -13.28 -26.73
C VAL A 354 10.01 -13.28 -25.21
N TYR A 355 9.44 -14.28 -24.53
CA TYR A 355 9.54 -14.38 -23.07
C TYR A 355 10.97 -14.58 -22.58
N LYS A 356 11.80 -15.40 -23.24
CA LYS A 356 13.23 -15.56 -22.86
C LYS A 356 13.99 -14.23 -22.91
N VAL A 357 13.79 -13.46 -23.99
CA VAL A 357 14.38 -12.12 -24.12
C VAL A 357 13.83 -11.17 -23.05
N SER A 358 12.54 -11.26 -22.77
CA SER A 358 11.89 -10.45 -21.72
C SER A 358 12.49 -10.73 -20.35
N PHE A 359 12.69 -12.00 -19.99
CA PHE A 359 13.33 -12.37 -18.71
C PHE A 359 14.80 -11.95 -18.65
N LEU A 360 15.53 -12.03 -19.77
CA LEU A 360 16.90 -11.52 -19.82
C LEU A 360 16.95 -10.01 -19.57
N ILE A 361 16.06 -9.24 -20.19
CA ILE A 361 15.93 -7.80 -19.97
C ILE A 361 15.54 -7.52 -18.52
N ALA A 362 14.56 -8.24 -17.97
CA ALA A 362 14.14 -8.09 -16.57
C ALA A 362 15.29 -8.38 -15.59
N LEU A 363 16.12 -9.40 -15.84
CA LEU A 363 17.31 -9.70 -15.05
C LEU A 363 18.32 -8.54 -15.08
N VAL A 364 18.58 -7.96 -16.26
CA VAL A 364 19.43 -6.75 -16.37
C VAL A 364 18.83 -5.60 -15.56
N PHE A 365 17.52 -5.39 -15.65
CA PHE A 365 16.85 -4.31 -14.92
C PHE A 365 16.89 -4.49 -13.41
N MET A 366 16.73 -5.73 -12.91
CA MET A 366 16.86 -6.04 -11.48
C MET A 366 18.30 -5.95 -10.99
N PHE A 367 19.28 -6.21 -11.86
CA PHE A 367 20.69 -6.18 -11.48
C PHE A 367 21.20 -4.76 -11.24
N PHE A 368 20.86 -3.81 -12.11
CA PHE A 368 21.35 -2.43 -12.02
C PHE A 368 20.37 -1.49 -11.29
N PRO A 369 20.81 -0.79 -10.22
CA PRO A 369 19.95 0.14 -9.48
C PRO A 369 19.34 1.27 -10.32
N LEU A 370 19.99 1.67 -11.41
CA LEU A 370 19.49 2.71 -12.33
C LEU A 370 18.04 2.45 -12.77
N PHE A 371 17.68 1.20 -13.07
CA PHE A 371 16.32 0.90 -13.50
C PHE A 371 15.32 1.00 -12.37
N SER A 372 15.75 0.80 -11.12
CA SER A 372 14.90 1.00 -9.94
C SER A 372 14.62 2.48 -9.67
N TYR A 373 15.52 3.39 -10.04
CA TYR A 373 15.21 4.83 -10.10
C TYR A 373 14.17 5.12 -11.19
N VAL A 374 14.43 4.63 -12.41
CA VAL A 374 13.54 4.87 -13.57
C VAL A 374 12.14 4.36 -13.29
N PHE A 375 11.95 3.08 -12.95
CA PHE A 375 10.63 2.50 -12.76
C PHE A 375 9.88 3.05 -11.53
N SER A 376 10.59 3.63 -10.56
CA SER A 376 9.96 4.17 -9.35
C SER A 376 9.78 5.69 -9.38
N GLY A 377 10.34 6.37 -10.38
CA GLY A 377 10.29 7.83 -10.49
C GLY A 377 11.02 8.57 -9.35
N THR A 378 11.95 7.91 -8.67
CA THR A 378 12.74 8.49 -7.58
C THR A 378 14.06 9.06 -8.10
N LEU A 379 14.64 10.02 -7.38
CA LEU A 379 15.92 10.66 -7.74
C LEU A 379 17.00 10.50 -6.67
N ASP A 380 16.61 10.23 -5.43
CA ASP A 380 17.47 10.16 -4.25
C ASP A 380 17.96 8.72 -3.98
N LYS A 381 17.05 7.74 -3.99
CA LYS A 381 17.36 6.33 -3.72
C LYS A 381 16.60 5.39 -4.66
N PRO A 382 17.20 4.26 -5.08
CA PRO A 382 16.50 3.28 -5.91
C PRO A 382 15.39 2.61 -5.09
N TYR A 383 14.30 2.24 -5.76
CA TYR A 383 13.18 1.53 -5.14
C TYR A 383 12.82 0.28 -5.93
N THR A 384 12.67 -0.85 -5.25
CA THR A 384 12.63 -2.16 -5.93
C THR A 384 11.20 -2.68 -6.09
N ARG A 385 10.19 -1.89 -5.67
CA ARG A 385 8.76 -2.26 -5.74
C ARG A 385 8.28 -2.61 -7.14
N TRP A 386 8.90 -2.07 -8.20
CA TRP A 386 8.56 -2.39 -9.59
C TRP A 386 8.78 -3.88 -9.94
N ILE A 387 9.61 -4.60 -9.18
CA ILE A 387 9.85 -6.04 -9.36
C ILE A 387 8.54 -6.84 -9.19
N ASN A 388 7.62 -6.35 -8.35
CA ASN A 388 6.30 -6.95 -8.11
C ASN A 388 5.39 -6.98 -9.35
N LEU A 389 5.79 -6.33 -10.46
CA LEU A 389 5.08 -6.37 -11.74
C LEU A 389 5.46 -7.60 -12.59
N LEU A 390 6.62 -8.21 -12.33
CA LEU A 390 7.15 -9.37 -13.07
C LEU A 390 6.35 -10.67 -12.90
N PRO A 391 5.74 -10.98 -11.73
CA PRO A 391 4.88 -12.16 -11.56
C PRO A 391 3.79 -12.28 -12.63
N LEU A 392 3.21 -11.18 -13.11
CA LEU A 392 2.24 -11.24 -14.21
C LEU A 392 2.88 -11.77 -15.50
N ILE A 393 4.11 -11.35 -15.83
CA ILE A 393 4.85 -11.85 -17.00
C ILE A 393 5.19 -13.34 -16.84
N GLU A 394 5.57 -13.75 -15.63
CA GLU A 394 5.81 -15.15 -15.30
C GLU A 394 4.55 -16.00 -15.46
N VAL A 395 3.39 -15.54 -15.00
CA VAL A 395 2.11 -16.22 -15.20
C VAL A 395 1.74 -16.29 -16.69
N LEU A 396 2.01 -15.24 -17.48
CA LEU A 396 1.77 -15.27 -18.93
C LEU A 396 2.69 -16.26 -19.66
N ALA A 397 3.95 -16.39 -19.22
CA ALA A 397 4.88 -17.40 -19.70
C ALA A 397 4.42 -18.82 -19.31
N LEU A 398 4.01 -19.00 -18.05
CA LEU A 398 3.40 -20.23 -17.53
C LEU A 398 2.18 -20.63 -18.36
N ALA A 399 1.26 -19.69 -18.62
CA ALA A 399 0.08 -19.94 -19.43
C ALA A 399 0.44 -20.49 -20.82
N HIS A 400 1.51 -19.96 -21.45
CA HIS A 400 1.98 -20.48 -22.74
C HIS A 400 2.52 -21.91 -22.65
N VAL A 401 3.30 -22.24 -21.63
CA VAL A 401 3.77 -23.61 -21.36
C VAL A 401 2.59 -24.55 -21.12
N PHE A 402 1.65 -24.14 -20.26
CA PHE A 402 0.49 -24.93 -19.86
C PHE A 402 -0.48 -25.20 -21.01
N ASP A 403 -0.63 -24.23 -21.91
CA ASP A 403 -1.48 -24.40 -23.08
C ASP A 403 -0.97 -25.54 -23.98
N ARG A 404 0.36 -25.60 -24.14
CA ARG A 404 1.02 -26.61 -24.96
C ARG A 404 1.06 -27.98 -24.29
N TYR A 405 1.50 -28.04 -23.04
CA TYR A 405 1.80 -29.31 -22.37
C TYR A 405 0.76 -29.71 -21.32
N GLY A 406 0.16 -28.76 -20.61
CA GLY A 406 -0.61 -29.04 -19.39
C GLY A 406 0.26 -29.73 -18.33
N PHE A 407 -0.36 -30.47 -17.41
CA PHE A 407 0.39 -31.26 -16.43
C PHE A 407 1.01 -32.51 -17.06
N GLU A 408 0.31 -33.13 -18.02
CA GLU A 408 0.54 -34.53 -18.39
C GLU A 408 1.53 -34.73 -19.54
N LYS A 409 1.72 -33.72 -20.41
CA LYS A 409 2.54 -33.87 -21.63
C LYS A 409 3.95 -33.32 -21.50
N ILE A 410 4.43 -33.11 -20.28
CA ILE A 410 5.75 -32.55 -20.02
C ILE A 410 6.82 -33.63 -20.15
N LYS A 411 7.98 -33.22 -20.67
CA LYS A 411 9.17 -34.07 -20.68
C LYS A 411 9.81 -34.05 -19.30
N MET A 412 9.62 -35.12 -18.53
CA MET A 412 10.13 -35.21 -17.16
C MET A 412 11.65 -35.02 -17.03
N LYS A 413 12.44 -35.34 -18.06
CA LYS A 413 13.88 -35.01 -18.08
C LYS A 413 14.15 -33.51 -17.94
N GLN A 414 13.38 -32.67 -18.64
CA GLN A 414 13.51 -31.20 -18.56
C GLN A 414 13.02 -30.68 -17.21
N MET A 415 11.89 -31.20 -16.73
CA MET A 415 11.37 -30.86 -15.40
C MET A 415 12.36 -31.23 -14.29
N THR A 416 13.03 -32.38 -14.40
CA THR A 416 14.02 -32.83 -13.41
C THR A 416 15.20 -31.87 -13.36
N ILE A 417 15.70 -31.38 -14.51
CA ILE A 417 16.78 -30.38 -14.55
C ILE A 417 16.36 -29.11 -13.82
N VAL A 418 15.19 -28.56 -14.17
CA VAL A 418 14.67 -27.32 -13.54
C VAL A 418 14.48 -27.51 -12.04
N ALA A 419 13.75 -28.55 -11.63
CA ALA A 419 13.45 -28.78 -10.23
C ALA A 419 14.71 -29.06 -9.41
N SER A 420 15.72 -29.75 -9.97
CA SER A 420 17.00 -29.96 -9.27
C SER A 420 17.77 -28.66 -9.06
N LEU A 421 17.80 -27.76 -10.05
CA LEU A 421 18.41 -26.44 -9.90
C LEU A 421 17.70 -25.59 -8.84
N LEU A 422 16.36 -25.64 -8.82
CA LEU A 422 15.56 -24.94 -7.80
C LEU A 422 15.74 -25.54 -6.41
N ILE A 423 15.88 -26.86 -6.28
CA ILE A 423 16.20 -27.53 -5.00
C ILE A 423 17.59 -27.10 -4.52
N LEU A 424 18.60 -27.07 -5.40
CA LEU A 424 19.95 -26.61 -5.04
C LEU A 424 19.94 -25.14 -4.58
N LEU A 425 19.25 -24.27 -5.32
CA LEU A 425 19.07 -22.87 -4.94
C LEU A 425 18.36 -22.75 -3.59
N SER A 426 17.23 -23.43 -3.40
CA SER A 426 16.44 -23.37 -2.17
C SER A 426 17.24 -23.90 -0.98
N SER A 427 18.02 -24.97 -1.16
CA SER A 427 18.88 -25.52 -0.10
C SER A 427 19.98 -24.55 0.30
N PHE A 428 20.61 -23.89 -0.68
CA PHE A 428 21.58 -22.82 -0.43
C PHE A 428 20.94 -21.65 0.33
N LEU A 429 19.74 -21.22 -0.07
CA LEU A 429 19.03 -20.11 0.58
C LEU A 429 18.65 -20.44 2.02
N VAL A 430 18.14 -21.64 2.29
CA VAL A 430 17.86 -22.10 3.67
C VAL A 430 19.12 -22.05 4.52
N TYR A 431 20.23 -22.61 4.01
CA TYR A 431 21.51 -22.56 4.70
C TYR A 431 21.96 -21.11 4.99
N TYR A 432 21.92 -20.25 3.98
CA TYR A 432 22.32 -18.84 4.11
C TYR A 432 21.47 -18.09 5.14
N TYR A 433 20.14 -18.26 5.10
CA TYR A 433 19.22 -17.58 6.00
C TYR A 433 19.42 -18.02 7.45
N ILE A 434 19.56 -19.33 7.70
CA ILE A 434 19.84 -19.85 9.05
C ILE A 434 21.14 -19.24 9.59
N GLN A 435 22.22 -19.29 8.81
CA GLN A 435 23.51 -18.72 9.22
C GLN A 435 23.42 -17.23 9.55
N LYS A 436 22.74 -16.42 8.71
CA LYS A 436 22.58 -14.98 8.97
C LYS A 436 21.69 -14.70 10.19
N LEU A 437 20.62 -15.47 10.39
CA LEU A 437 19.71 -15.31 11.54
C LEU A 437 20.38 -15.69 12.87
N ASP A 438 21.34 -16.61 12.85
CA ASP A 438 22.12 -16.98 14.04
C ASP A 438 23.12 -15.89 14.45
N ILE A 439 23.72 -15.20 13.46
CA ILE A 439 24.78 -14.20 13.71
C ILE A 439 24.21 -12.90 14.29
N ASN A 440 23.00 -12.49 13.91
CA ASN A 440 22.47 -11.18 14.31
C ASN A 440 21.03 -11.26 14.83
N ILE A 441 20.87 -10.86 16.10
CA ILE A 441 19.62 -10.97 16.85
C ILE A 441 18.68 -9.79 16.59
N ARG A 442 19.17 -8.67 16.05
CA ARG A 442 18.45 -7.38 15.98
C ARG A 442 17.93 -7.01 14.58
N TYR A 443 17.51 -7.98 13.77
CA TYR A 443 16.81 -7.65 12.52
C TYR A 443 15.37 -7.23 12.80
N ALA A 444 14.95 -6.08 12.26
CA ALA A 444 13.55 -5.65 12.33
C ALA A 444 12.62 -6.67 11.65
N GLY A 445 13.11 -7.34 10.60
CA GLY A 445 12.40 -8.38 9.86
C GLY A 445 12.63 -9.82 10.35
N ARG A 446 13.21 -10.08 11.54
CA ARG A 446 13.63 -11.43 11.98
C ARG A 446 12.52 -12.47 11.88
N GLU A 447 11.31 -12.15 12.33
CA GLU A 447 10.16 -13.06 12.25
C GLU A 447 9.80 -13.40 10.81
N THR A 448 9.79 -12.39 9.92
CA THR A 448 9.52 -12.59 8.50
C THR A 448 10.61 -13.44 7.85
N LEU A 449 11.87 -13.15 8.12
CA LEU A 449 13.01 -13.91 7.59
C LEU A 449 12.98 -15.37 8.07
N THR A 450 12.55 -15.61 9.31
CA THR A 450 12.38 -16.96 9.87
C THR A 450 11.25 -17.69 9.14
N ALA A 451 10.10 -17.04 8.94
CA ALA A 451 8.99 -17.60 8.19
C ALA A 451 9.37 -17.89 6.72
N ASP A 452 10.10 -16.98 6.09
CA ASP A 452 10.64 -17.17 4.74
C ASP A 452 11.54 -18.42 4.69
N THR A 453 12.43 -18.60 5.66
CA THR A 453 13.31 -19.79 5.75
C THR A 453 12.50 -21.09 5.77
N VAL A 454 11.44 -21.14 6.58
CA VAL A 454 10.53 -22.29 6.63
C VAL A 454 9.83 -22.51 5.29
N MET A 455 9.32 -21.45 4.68
CA MET A 455 8.62 -21.51 3.39
C MET A 455 9.54 -21.96 2.25
N ILE A 456 10.81 -21.53 2.22
CA ILE A 456 11.81 -22.04 1.27
C ILE A 456 12.02 -23.56 1.48
N GLY A 457 12.08 -24.01 2.73
CA GLY A 457 12.15 -25.44 3.07
C GLY A 457 10.93 -26.23 2.58
N VAL A 458 9.73 -25.70 2.76
CA VAL A 458 8.48 -26.29 2.24
C VAL A 458 8.50 -26.37 0.71
N SER A 459 9.06 -25.36 0.03
CA SER A 459 9.19 -25.36 -1.43
C SER A 459 10.07 -26.50 -1.97
N ILE A 460 11.11 -26.91 -1.22
CA ILE A 460 11.91 -28.10 -1.56
C ILE A 460 11.03 -29.35 -1.59
N VAL A 461 10.12 -29.49 -0.62
CA VAL A 461 9.20 -30.63 -0.53
C VAL A 461 8.29 -30.69 -1.76
N TYR A 462 7.70 -29.56 -2.18
CA TYR A 462 6.89 -29.49 -3.39
C TYR A 462 7.68 -29.88 -4.65
N LEU A 463 8.92 -29.41 -4.79
CA LEU A 463 9.78 -29.75 -5.93
C LEU A 463 10.11 -31.26 -5.98
N VAL A 464 10.43 -31.88 -4.84
CA VAL A 464 10.67 -33.33 -4.75
C VAL A 464 9.42 -34.11 -5.17
N ILE A 465 8.24 -33.69 -4.71
CA ILE A 465 6.96 -34.30 -5.06
C ILE A 465 6.70 -34.23 -6.56
N ILE A 466 6.95 -33.09 -7.22
CA ILE A 466 6.82 -32.96 -8.68
C ILE A 466 7.71 -33.98 -9.40
N ILE A 467 8.97 -34.13 -8.98
CA ILE A 467 9.90 -35.07 -9.61
C ILE A 467 9.38 -36.50 -9.44
N VAL A 468 9.13 -36.93 -8.19
CA VAL A 468 8.71 -38.30 -7.87
C VAL A 468 7.42 -38.67 -8.58
N PHE A 469 6.35 -37.88 -8.39
CA PHE A 469 5.05 -38.21 -8.96
C PHE A 469 4.96 -37.92 -10.46
N GLY A 470 5.80 -37.03 -11.00
CA GLY A 470 5.92 -36.80 -12.43
C GLY A 470 6.51 -38.00 -13.16
N TRP A 471 7.58 -38.61 -12.62
CA TRP A 471 8.15 -39.85 -13.19
C TRP A 471 7.20 -41.05 -13.04
N LEU A 472 6.45 -41.13 -11.93
CA LEU A 472 5.39 -42.12 -11.74
C LEU A 472 4.13 -41.85 -12.59
N LYS A 473 4.11 -40.74 -13.35
CA LYS A 473 2.97 -40.29 -14.17
C LYS A 473 1.68 -40.14 -13.37
N LYS A 474 1.77 -39.81 -12.08
CA LYS A 474 0.64 -39.59 -11.16
C LYS A 474 0.26 -38.10 -11.11
N PHE A 475 -0.08 -37.53 -12.28
CA PHE A 475 -0.37 -36.09 -12.41
C PHE A 475 -1.55 -35.60 -11.58
N THR A 476 -2.49 -36.48 -11.21
CA THR A 476 -3.56 -36.13 -10.27
C THR A 476 -3.00 -35.74 -8.91
N VAL A 477 -1.96 -36.43 -8.42
CA VAL A 477 -1.29 -36.10 -7.16
C VAL A 477 -0.61 -34.74 -7.23
N ILE A 478 0.06 -34.43 -8.34
CA ILE A 478 0.65 -33.11 -8.57
C ILE A 478 -0.42 -32.01 -8.48
N LYS A 479 -1.60 -32.22 -9.08
CA LYS A 479 -2.72 -31.27 -8.99
C LYS A 479 -3.21 -31.07 -7.55
N TRP A 480 -3.24 -32.12 -6.73
CA TRP A 480 -3.54 -32.00 -5.30
C TRP A 480 -2.50 -31.14 -4.58
N PHE A 481 -1.22 -31.34 -4.87
CA PHE A 481 -0.16 -30.53 -4.26
C PHE A 481 -0.16 -29.07 -4.71
N VAL A 482 -0.58 -28.78 -5.95
CA VAL A 482 -0.84 -27.38 -6.35
C VAL A 482 -1.93 -26.77 -5.48
N TRP A 483 -3.02 -27.48 -5.19
CA TRP A 483 -4.07 -26.97 -4.29
C TRP A 483 -3.58 -26.82 -2.85
N ILE A 484 -2.78 -27.76 -2.34
CA ILE A 484 -2.17 -27.63 -1.02
C ILE A 484 -1.27 -26.40 -0.97
N GLU A 485 -0.43 -26.19 -1.98
CA GLU A 485 0.43 -25.01 -2.08
C GLU A 485 -0.38 -23.71 -2.16
N VAL A 486 -1.46 -23.68 -2.94
CA VAL A 486 -2.39 -22.54 -3.01
C VAL A 486 -3.00 -22.26 -1.63
N ILE A 487 -3.43 -23.28 -0.89
CA ILE A 487 -4.00 -23.11 0.46
C ILE A 487 -2.94 -22.60 1.44
N VAL A 488 -1.71 -23.15 1.40
CA VAL A 488 -0.60 -22.69 2.24
C VAL A 488 -0.25 -21.24 1.91
N ALA A 489 -0.18 -20.89 0.63
CA ALA A 489 0.04 -19.52 0.18
C ALA A 489 -1.06 -18.59 0.70
N LEU A 490 -2.34 -18.93 0.53
CA LEU A 490 -3.44 -18.14 1.08
C LEU A 490 -3.34 -17.98 2.61
N GLY A 491 -3.04 -19.06 3.33
CA GLY A 491 -2.83 -19.00 4.78
C GLY A 491 -1.71 -18.03 5.17
N TYR A 492 -0.60 -18.04 4.43
CA TYR A 492 0.54 -17.14 4.68
C TYR A 492 0.22 -15.69 4.31
N ILE A 493 -0.36 -15.48 3.13
CA ILE A 493 -0.79 -14.18 2.59
C ILE A 493 -1.75 -13.49 3.55
N TYR A 494 -2.77 -14.19 4.03
CA TYR A 494 -3.81 -13.60 4.88
C TYR A 494 -3.52 -13.75 6.38
N SER A 495 -2.34 -14.26 6.78
CA SER A 495 -1.98 -14.41 8.19
C SER A 495 -1.92 -13.10 8.97
N GLY A 496 -1.55 -11.99 8.32
CA GLY A 496 -1.52 -10.65 8.90
C GLY A 496 -2.92 -10.18 9.33
N PRO A 497 -3.91 -10.13 8.43
CA PRO A 497 -5.29 -9.80 8.77
C PRO A 497 -5.88 -10.66 9.88
N PHE A 498 -5.54 -11.96 9.93
CA PHE A 498 -6.00 -12.85 11.00
C PHE A 498 -5.33 -12.62 12.36
N SER A 499 -4.30 -11.78 12.46
CA SER A 499 -3.64 -11.44 13.74
C SER A 499 -4.27 -10.24 14.46
N ILE A 500 -5.21 -9.54 13.82
CA ILE A 500 -5.78 -8.28 14.30
C ILE A 500 -7.19 -8.54 14.80
N ARG A 501 -7.56 -7.93 15.93
CA ARG A 501 -8.84 -8.13 16.60
C ARG A 501 -9.54 -6.82 16.95
N ASP A 502 -10.86 -6.91 17.10
CA ASP A 502 -11.75 -5.89 17.67
C ASP A 502 -11.73 -4.55 16.94
N LYS A 503 -11.36 -4.55 15.65
CA LYS A 503 -11.30 -3.33 14.83
C LYS A 503 -12.68 -2.83 14.43
N ILE A 504 -13.69 -3.70 14.37
CA ILE A 504 -15.08 -3.26 14.14
C ILE A 504 -15.53 -2.39 15.34
N ASP A 505 -15.38 -2.88 16.57
CA ASP A 505 -15.75 -2.13 17.79
C ASP A 505 -15.00 -0.79 17.94
N VAL A 506 -13.75 -0.71 17.49
CA VAL A 506 -12.99 0.55 17.51
C VAL A 506 -13.59 1.58 16.54
N PHE A 507 -13.95 1.16 15.34
CA PHE A 507 -14.59 2.04 14.36
C PHE A 507 -16.02 2.39 14.77
N GLU A 508 -16.80 1.45 15.30
CA GLU A 508 -18.15 1.71 15.84
C GLU A 508 -18.11 2.73 16.98
N ARG A 509 -17.17 2.62 17.93
CA ARG A 509 -16.96 3.65 18.96
C ARG A 509 -16.58 5.01 18.38
N SER A 510 -15.86 5.01 17.26
CA SER A 510 -15.46 6.25 16.60
C SER A 510 -16.68 6.95 15.96
N HIS A 511 -17.55 6.17 15.32
CA HIS A 511 -18.84 6.64 14.81
C HIS A 511 -19.76 7.11 15.95
N ASP A 512 -19.88 6.36 17.04
CA ASP A 512 -20.64 6.75 18.24
C ASP A 512 -20.21 8.11 18.80
N VAL A 513 -18.88 8.35 18.86
CA VAL A 513 -18.33 9.64 19.30
C VAL A 513 -18.69 10.76 18.32
N ASN A 514 -18.53 10.53 17.02
CA ASN A 514 -18.89 11.53 16.01
C ASN A 514 -20.38 11.89 16.07
N GLU A 515 -21.26 10.89 16.15
CA GLU A 515 -22.71 11.09 16.27
C GLU A 515 -23.08 11.88 17.53
N PHE A 516 -22.43 11.59 18.66
CA PHE A 516 -22.64 12.35 19.89
C PHE A 516 -22.20 13.81 19.75
N LEU A 517 -21.08 14.08 19.08
CA LEU A 517 -20.64 15.46 18.83
C LEU A 517 -21.59 16.19 17.87
N GLU A 518 -21.98 15.58 16.76
CA GLU A 518 -22.92 16.17 15.80
C GLU A 518 -24.29 16.50 16.39
N ALA A 519 -24.75 15.67 17.35
CA ALA A 519 -26.03 15.90 18.00
C ALA A 519 -26.02 17.05 19.02
N ASN A 520 -24.84 17.46 19.52
CA ASN A 520 -24.71 18.40 20.64
C ASN A 520 -23.91 19.66 20.31
N LEU A 521 -23.22 19.70 19.16
CA LEU A 521 -22.41 20.83 18.73
C LEU A 521 -22.82 21.30 17.34
N ASP A 522 -22.86 22.62 17.16
CA ASP A 522 -22.90 23.22 15.83
C ASP A 522 -21.54 23.03 15.15
N GLN A 523 -21.55 22.69 13.86
CA GLN A 523 -20.32 22.58 13.07
C GLN A 523 -19.65 23.95 12.95
N ASP A 524 -18.56 24.13 13.70
CA ASP A 524 -17.66 25.27 13.59
C ASP A 524 -16.24 24.75 13.36
N GLU A 525 -15.77 24.88 12.11
CA GLU A 525 -14.46 24.40 11.68
C GLU A 525 -13.30 25.06 12.43
N PHE A 526 -13.52 26.19 13.09
CA PHE A 526 -12.51 26.91 13.85
C PHE A 526 -12.44 26.49 15.32
N TYR A 527 -13.33 25.62 15.81
CA TYR A 527 -13.23 25.10 17.17
C TYR A 527 -12.99 23.59 17.18
N ARG A 528 -12.11 23.16 18.08
CA ARG A 528 -11.71 21.76 18.22
C ARG A 528 -12.31 21.14 19.45
N VAL A 529 -12.43 19.81 19.38
CA VAL A 529 -12.82 18.97 20.51
C VAL A 529 -11.60 18.18 20.99
N TYR A 530 -11.22 18.37 22.24
CA TYR A 530 -10.28 17.49 22.92
C TYR A 530 -11.03 16.24 23.37
N ILE A 531 -10.49 15.06 23.10
CA ILE A 531 -11.10 13.77 23.38
C ILE A 531 -10.10 12.94 24.18
N ASP A 532 -10.53 12.40 25.32
CA ASP A 532 -9.76 11.39 26.05
C ASP A 532 -9.87 10.02 25.35
N MET A 533 -9.18 9.91 24.20
CA MET A 533 -9.17 8.70 23.36
C MET A 533 -8.74 7.45 24.12
N SER A 534 -7.90 7.61 25.14
CA SER A 534 -7.33 6.49 25.88
C SER A 534 -8.35 5.77 26.76
N ARG A 535 -9.23 6.54 27.42
CA ARG A 535 -10.26 5.99 28.30
C ARG A 535 -11.49 5.53 27.51
N ILE A 536 -11.84 6.25 26.44
CA ILE A 536 -12.95 5.88 25.54
C ILE A 536 -12.59 4.65 24.68
N GLY A 537 -11.30 4.38 24.49
CA GLY A 537 -10.81 3.21 23.73
C GLY A 537 -10.85 3.41 22.22
N LEU A 538 -10.53 4.62 21.76
CA LEU A 538 -10.44 4.99 20.34
C LEU A 538 -9.03 4.71 19.79
N ASP A 539 -8.91 4.60 18.46
CA ASP A 539 -7.60 4.61 17.82
C ASP A 539 -6.98 6.00 17.98
N LYS A 540 -5.72 6.07 18.39
CA LYS A 540 -5.05 7.36 18.61
C LYS A 540 -4.55 7.98 17.33
N THR A 541 -4.47 7.23 16.23
CA THR A 541 -3.90 7.69 14.97
C THR A 541 -4.99 8.11 13.98
N ASN A 542 -4.91 9.34 13.47
CA ASN A 542 -5.83 9.92 12.48
C ASN A 542 -7.33 9.81 12.86
N PHE A 543 -7.66 9.78 14.15
CA PHE A 543 -9.04 9.74 14.63
C PHE A 543 -9.84 10.96 14.19
N ASN A 544 -9.19 12.11 14.06
CA ASN A 544 -9.81 13.33 13.54
C ASN A 544 -10.40 13.19 12.13
N ARG A 545 -10.02 12.16 11.36
CA ARG A 545 -10.64 11.81 10.07
C ARG A 545 -11.91 10.97 10.21
N MET A 546 -12.22 10.52 11.41
CA MET A 546 -13.46 9.81 11.75
C MET A 546 -14.52 10.75 12.30
N THR A 547 -14.20 12.03 12.49
CA THR A 547 -15.10 13.04 13.02
C THR A 547 -15.27 14.22 12.08
N VAL A 548 -16.45 14.83 12.06
CA VAL A 548 -16.66 16.09 11.32
C VAL A 548 -16.04 17.31 12.02
N PHE A 549 -15.69 17.15 13.31
CA PHE A 549 -14.98 18.14 14.09
C PHE A 549 -13.47 17.85 14.12
N PRO A 550 -12.58 18.85 14.08
CA PRO A 550 -11.17 18.61 14.29
C PRO A 550 -10.87 18.22 15.76
N THR A 551 -10.03 17.21 15.97
CA THR A 551 -9.74 16.64 17.30
C THR A 551 -8.24 16.48 17.58
N ASN A 552 -7.87 16.14 18.82
CA ASN A 552 -6.50 15.84 19.28
C ASN A 552 -6.07 14.39 18.95
N THR A 553 -5.48 14.14 17.78
CA THR A 553 -5.06 12.77 17.41
C THR A 553 -3.61 12.74 16.96
N TYR A 554 -2.89 11.65 17.16
CA TYR A 554 -1.61 11.43 16.49
C TYR A 554 -1.85 11.42 14.97
N ILE A 555 -1.27 12.37 14.24
CA ILE A 555 -1.47 12.43 12.79
C ILE A 555 -0.38 11.60 12.15
N PHE A 556 -0.75 10.59 11.36
CA PHE A 556 0.20 9.95 10.48
C PHE A 556 -0.15 10.27 9.04
N HIS A 557 0.61 11.11 8.36
CA HIS A 557 0.40 11.42 6.94
C HIS A 557 1.73 11.38 6.18
N SER A 558 1.84 10.57 5.13
CA SER A 558 3.15 10.38 4.47
C SER A 558 3.63 11.62 3.72
N TRP A 559 2.71 12.54 3.38
CA TRP A 559 3.01 13.87 2.85
C TRP A 559 2.84 14.89 3.97
N THR A 560 3.93 15.21 4.65
CA THR A 560 3.94 16.25 5.70
C THR A 560 4.06 17.61 5.04
N ASP A 561 3.21 18.54 5.44
CA ASP A 561 3.34 19.95 5.09
C ASP A 561 4.62 20.53 5.70
N SER A 562 5.26 21.42 4.96
CA SER A 562 6.54 22.05 5.32
C SER A 562 6.38 23.00 6.51
N GLU A 563 5.20 23.60 6.65
CA GLU A 563 4.83 24.62 7.61
C GLU A 563 4.73 24.04 9.02
N THR A 564 4.07 22.88 9.18
CA THR A 564 4.07 22.15 10.45
C THR A 564 5.48 21.79 10.91
N ASN A 565 6.40 21.45 9.98
CA ASN A 565 7.80 21.22 10.34
C ASN A 565 8.50 22.50 10.78
N GLY A 566 8.27 23.62 10.08
CA GLY A 566 8.78 24.93 10.49
C GLY A 566 8.35 25.29 11.90
N ILE A 567 7.05 25.18 12.19
CA ILE A 567 6.47 25.45 13.51
C ILE A 567 7.03 24.49 14.57
N GLY A 568 7.06 23.18 14.26
CA GLY A 568 7.62 22.18 15.18
C GLY A 568 9.09 22.42 15.49
N LYS A 569 9.89 22.80 14.48
CA LYS A 569 11.31 23.12 14.64
C LYS A 569 11.49 24.36 15.50
N MET A 570 10.66 25.37 15.30
CA MET A 570 10.67 26.61 16.08
C MET A 570 10.28 26.38 17.55
N ILE A 571 9.19 25.65 17.81
CA ILE A 571 8.64 25.49 19.16
C ILE A 571 9.35 24.38 19.96
N PHE A 572 9.70 23.27 19.31
CA PHE A 572 10.19 22.06 19.97
C PHE A 572 11.63 21.69 19.60
N ASN A 573 12.30 22.52 18.79
CA ASN A 573 13.62 22.22 18.22
C ASN A 573 13.66 20.87 17.48
N SER A 574 12.56 20.50 16.84
CA SER A 574 12.42 19.21 16.14
C SER A 574 11.44 19.27 14.99
N ASN A 575 11.77 18.58 13.91
CA ASN A 575 10.82 18.35 12.83
C ASN A 575 9.78 17.31 13.25
N GLU A 576 8.54 17.52 12.83
CA GLU A 576 7.40 16.63 13.09
C GLU A 576 7.32 15.47 12.09
N TYR A 577 7.83 15.71 10.88
CA TYR A 577 7.72 14.85 9.73
C TYR A 577 6.29 14.30 9.59
N GLN A 578 6.15 12.99 9.41
CA GLN A 578 4.88 12.34 9.14
C GLN A 578 3.96 12.23 10.36
N SER A 579 4.45 12.49 11.59
CA SER A 579 3.81 12.07 12.85
C SER A 579 3.06 13.16 13.62
N LYS A 580 3.39 14.44 13.37
CA LYS A 580 2.88 15.64 14.07
C LYS A 580 2.70 15.47 15.59
N SER A 581 3.49 14.61 16.22
CA SER A 581 3.24 14.09 17.56
C SER A 581 3.47 15.12 18.66
N ARG A 582 4.42 16.04 18.50
CA ARG A 582 4.71 17.04 19.53
C ARG A 582 3.78 18.24 19.41
N MET A 583 3.34 18.55 18.20
CA MET A 583 2.27 19.50 17.95
C MET A 583 0.96 19.04 18.62
N ASN A 584 0.64 17.74 18.59
CA ASN A 584 -0.55 17.15 19.23
C ASN A 584 -0.57 17.17 20.77
N TYR A 585 0.38 17.84 21.42
CA TYR A 585 0.39 17.98 22.86
C TYR A 585 -0.61 19.05 23.30
N PHE A 586 -1.30 18.82 24.42
CA PHE A 586 -2.10 19.84 25.10
C PHE A 586 -1.16 20.85 25.80
N GLY A 587 -0.39 21.59 24.99
CA GLY A 587 0.46 22.67 25.48
C GLY A 587 -0.39 23.86 25.88
N PHE A 588 -0.14 24.43 27.06
CA PHE A 588 -0.93 25.51 27.64
C PHE A 588 -1.18 26.67 26.65
N TYR A 589 -0.13 27.09 25.92
CA TYR A 589 -0.22 28.18 24.94
C TYR A 589 -0.55 27.73 23.52
N ILE A 590 -0.15 26.52 23.13
CA ILE A 590 -0.51 25.95 21.82
C ILE A 590 -2.02 25.72 21.71
N ASN A 591 -2.70 25.39 22.81
CA ASN A 591 -4.16 25.24 22.82
C ASN A 591 -4.86 26.52 22.32
N HIS A 592 -4.45 27.70 22.80
CA HIS A 592 -5.02 28.98 22.38
C HIS A 592 -4.88 29.22 20.86
N PHE A 593 -3.84 28.66 20.26
CA PHE A 593 -3.63 28.68 18.81
C PHE A 593 -4.51 27.66 18.08
N LEU A 594 -4.60 26.43 18.58
CA LEU A 594 -5.35 25.34 17.95
C LEU A 594 -6.87 25.49 18.09
N GLY A 595 -7.34 26.21 19.08
CA GLY A 595 -8.75 26.52 19.29
C GLY A 595 -9.55 25.39 19.92
N TYR A 596 -9.01 24.67 20.91
CA TYR A 596 -9.86 23.73 21.66
C TYR A 596 -10.87 24.49 22.51
N LYS A 597 -12.15 24.26 22.20
CA LYS A 597 -13.28 24.83 22.93
C LYS A 597 -14.02 23.79 23.73
N TYR A 598 -13.97 22.53 23.30
CA TYR A 598 -14.72 21.46 23.93
C TYR A 598 -13.81 20.35 24.42
N VAL A 599 -14.22 19.67 25.50
CA VAL A 599 -13.53 18.53 26.09
C VAL A 599 -14.53 17.39 26.26
N LEU A 600 -14.32 16.30 25.54
CA LEU A 600 -15.09 15.05 25.61
C LEU A 600 -14.31 14.02 26.44
N VAL A 601 -14.98 13.50 27.46
CA VAL A 601 -14.42 12.48 28.34
C VAL A 601 -15.40 11.33 28.55
N ASP A 602 -14.87 10.21 29.03
CA ASP A 602 -15.66 9.06 29.45
C ASP A 602 -16.49 9.39 30.70
N ALA A 603 -17.81 9.19 30.64
CA ALA A 603 -18.74 9.53 31.72
C ALA A 603 -18.55 8.67 32.99
N THR A 604 -17.93 7.49 32.86
CA THR A 604 -17.68 6.56 33.98
C THR A 604 -16.58 7.03 34.93
N TYR A 605 -15.80 8.02 34.51
CA TYR A 605 -14.76 8.63 35.34
C TYR A 605 -15.21 9.99 35.86
N GLU A 606 -14.86 10.27 37.11
CA GLU A 606 -14.98 11.62 37.67
C GLU A 606 -13.76 12.44 37.25
N PHE A 607 -14.03 13.60 36.64
CA PHE A 607 -13.03 14.59 36.29
C PHE A 607 -13.29 15.83 37.13
N ASP A 608 -12.26 16.31 37.82
CA ASP A 608 -12.32 17.51 38.65
C ASP A 608 -11.95 18.72 37.78
N PHE A 609 -12.92 19.20 37.01
CA PHE A 609 -12.79 20.45 36.26
C PHE A 609 -13.41 21.59 37.07
N GLU A 610 -12.68 22.70 37.19
CA GLU A 610 -13.18 23.88 37.90
C GLU A 610 -14.33 24.54 37.11
N ASP A 611 -15.49 24.72 37.78
CA ASP A 611 -16.72 25.27 37.19
C ASP A 611 -16.53 26.68 36.57
N ASP A 612 -15.57 27.46 37.09
CA ASP A 612 -15.24 28.79 36.57
C ASP A 612 -14.67 28.72 35.14
N TYR A 613 -14.03 27.60 34.78
CA TYR A 613 -13.35 27.43 33.49
C TYR A 613 -14.05 26.44 32.55
N PHE A 614 -14.84 25.51 33.08
CA PHE A 614 -15.50 24.46 32.32
C PHE A 614 -16.99 24.34 32.67
N SER A 615 -17.83 24.26 31.65
CA SER A 615 -19.27 24.05 31.80
C SER A 615 -19.69 22.76 31.12
N ILE A 616 -20.43 21.88 31.79
CA ILE A 616 -21.03 20.70 31.14
C ILE A 616 -22.16 21.16 30.21
N ILE A 617 -22.05 20.83 28.93
CA ILE A 617 -23.06 21.19 27.91
C ILE A 617 -23.86 19.97 27.43
N ALA A 618 -23.31 18.76 27.52
CA ALA A 618 -24.02 17.52 27.21
C ALA A 618 -23.45 16.32 27.98
N GLU A 619 -24.31 15.36 28.33
CA GLU A 619 -23.91 14.12 29.00
C GLU A 619 -24.84 12.96 28.61
N ASN A 620 -24.28 11.76 28.50
CA ASN A 620 -25.02 10.50 28.47
C ASN A 620 -24.28 9.42 29.29
N GLU A 621 -24.78 8.19 29.26
CA GLU A 621 -24.19 7.07 30.01
C GLU A 621 -22.72 6.74 29.63
N LYS A 622 -22.27 7.16 28.44
CA LYS A 622 -20.92 6.90 27.90
C LYS A 622 -20.01 8.12 27.96
N TYR A 623 -20.53 9.33 27.75
CA TYR A 623 -19.75 10.52 27.47
C TYR A 623 -20.22 11.75 28.25
N LYS A 624 -19.26 12.57 28.69
CA LYS A 624 -19.48 13.94 29.20
C LYS A 624 -18.75 14.94 28.30
N LEU A 625 -19.46 15.98 27.87
CA LEU A 625 -18.94 17.05 27.04
C LEU A 625 -18.93 18.37 27.82
N TYR A 626 -17.74 18.93 27.96
CA TYR A 626 -17.50 20.21 28.61
C TYR A 626 -17.18 21.28 27.56
N GLU A 627 -17.65 22.49 27.78
CA GLU A 627 -17.25 23.71 27.07
C GLU A 627 -16.27 24.50 27.94
N MET A 628 -15.19 24.98 27.33
CA MET A 628 -14.23 25.89 27.96
C MET A 628 -14.76 27.32 27.87
N ASN A 629 -15.02 27.94 29.02
CA ASN A 629 -15.68 29.26 29.11
C ASN A 629 -14.87 30.40 28.45
N TYR A 630 -13.54 30.23 28.31
CA TYR A 630 -12.62 31.26 27.80
C TYR A 630 -11.82 30.82 26.57
N ALA A 631 -12.37 29.92 25.74
CA ALA A 631 -11.70 29.47 24.53
C ALA A 631 -11.66 30.55 23.43
N SER A 632 -10.56 30.57 22.66
CA SER A 632 -10.45 31.34 21.42
C SER A 632 -10.55 30.43 20.20
N SER A 633 -11.14 30.92 19.11
CA SER A 633 -11.19 30.17 17.85
C SER A 633 -9.78 29.91 17.31
N PHE A 634 -9.65 28.87 16.47
CA PHE A 634 -8.47 28.62 15.66
C PHE A 634 -8.15 29.87 14.86
N LYS A 635 -6.88 30.27 14.89
CA LYS A 635 -6.40 31.47 14.20
C LYS A 635 -5.42 31.07 13.11
N VAL A 636 -5.78 31.39 11.87
CA VAL A 636 -4.84 31.38 10.73
C VAL A 636 -4.18 32.75 10.73
N PHE A 637 -2.85 32.81 10.78
CA PHE A 637 -2.14 34.07 10.68
C PHE A 637 -1.50 34.13 9.29
N ASP A 638 -1.86 35.17 8.53
CA ASP A 638 -1.48 35.37 7.12
C ASP A 638 0.02 35.63 6.92
N THR A 639 0.74 35.99 7.98
CA THR A 639 2.16 36.32 7.95
C THR A 639 2.84 35.79 9.21
N TYR A 640 3.40 34.59 9.13
CA TYR A 640 4.34 34.13 10.13
C TYR A 640 5.74 34.39 9.62
N PHE A 641 6.50 35.17 10.40
CA PHE A 641 7.95 35.16 10.45
C PHE A 641 8.64 35.16 9.07
N TYR A 642 9.02 36.35 8.60
CA TYR A 642 10.17 36.47 7.72
C TYR A 642 11.41 35.98 8.49
N SER A 643 11.63 34.67 8.57
CA SER A 643 12.97 34.13 8.79
C SER A 643 13.72 34.17 7.45
N ASP A 644 13.74 35.32 6.77
CA ASP A 644 14.86 35.56 5.88
C ASP A 644 16.10 35.52 6.79
N ASP A 645 17.20 34.92 6.32
CA ASP A 645 18.46 34.69 7.04
C ASP A 645 19.04 35.94 7.77
N ILE A 646 18.42 37.11 7.65
CA ILE A 646 18.73 38.35 8.34
C ILE A 646 18.39 38.30 9.85
N ASP A 647 17.45 37.46 10.31
CA ASP A 647 17.19 37.29 11.76
C ASP A 647 18.33 36.55 12.49
N MET A 648 19.23 35.87 11.76
CA MET A 648 20.50 35.38 12.34
C MET A 648 21.46 36.51 12.71
N GLU A 649 21.31 37.73 12.17
CA GLU A 649 22.18 38.86 12.51
C GLU A 649 21.83 39.50 13.87
N VAL A 650 20.67 39.17 14.49
CA VAL A 650 20.18 39.82 15.72
C VAL A 650 20.07 38.90 16.95
N ASN A 651 20.37 37.59 16.86
CA ASN A 651 20.24 36.62 17.97
C ASN A 651 18.84 36.69 18.65
N ASN A 652 17.77 36.81 17.87
CA ASN A 652 16.40 36.95 18.40
C ASN A 652 15.49 35.82 17.88
N SER A 653 16.08 34.64 17.65
CA SER A 653 15.35 33.48 17.18
C SER A 653 14.68 32.76 18.34
N LEU A 654 13.42 32.34 18.16
CA LEU A 654 12.77 31.40 19.07
C LEU A 654 13.60 30.13 19.27
N GLN A 655 14.47 29.75 18.32
CA GLN A 655 15.34 28.58 18.44
C GLN A 655 16.45 28.74 19.50
N ASP A 656 16.80 29.97 19.87
CA ASP A 656 17.87 30.27 20.82
C ASP A 656 17.41 30.15 22.28
N ILE A 657 16.09 30.22 22.53
CA ILE A 657 15.48 30.02 23.85
C ILE A 657 15.54 28.54 24.22
N ASN A 658 15.99 28.19 25.44
CA ASN A 658 16.17 26.78 25.81
C ASN A 658 14.86 26.06 26.19
N SER A 659 13.89 26.78 26.77
CA SER A 659 12.64 26.19 27.27
C SER A 659 11.52 26.13 26.21
N ALA A 660 10.99 24.93 25.97
CA ALA A 660 9.85 24.73 25.06
C ALA A 660 8.59 25.49 25.50
N LEU A 661 8.33 25.57 26.81
CA LEU A 661 7.18 26.32 27.35
C LEU A 661 7.30 27.82 27.05
N VAL A 662 8.51 28.36 27.19
CA VAL A 662 8.80 29.77 26.91
C VAL A 662 8.68 30.05 25.42
N ARG A 663 9.20 29.17 24.56
CA ARG A 663 9.02 29.26 23.10
C ARG A 663 7.55 29.25 22.69
N GLN A 664 6.72 28.41 23.32
CA GLN A 664 5.28 28.40 23.08
C GLN A 664 4.60 29.71 23.50
N LYS A 665 4.97 30.27 24.66
CA LYS A 665 4.45 31.55 25.14
C LYS A 665 4.84 32.69 24.20
N ALA A 666 6.11 32.75 23.83
CA ALA A 666 6.65 33.76 22.92
C ALA A 666 5.99 33.65 21.53
N PHE A 667 5.83 32.44 21.00
CA PHE A 667 5.10 32.19 19.76
C PHE A 667 3.67 32.75 19.79
N LEU A 668 2.92 32.51 20.87
CA LEU A 668 1.57 33.06 21.02
C LEU A 668 1.58 34.59 21.08
N MET A 669 2.54 35.20 21.78
CA MET A 669 2.69 36.66 21.83
C MET A 669 3.02 37.26 20.46
N SER A 670 3.89 36.62 19.68
CA SER A 670 4.28 37.07 18.34
C SER A 670 3.20 36.86 17.28
N ALA A 671 2.39 35.80 17.39
CA ALA A 671 1.32 35.54 16.44
C ALA A 671 0.26 36.67 16.47
N ILE A 672 0.05 37.30 17.63
CA ILE A 672 -0.98 38.33 17.84
C ILE A 672 -0.61 39.70 17.21
N ILE A 673 0.53 39.83 16.53
CA ILE A 673 1.03 41.10 15.97
C ILE A 673 0.32 41.43 14.65
N ASP A 674 -0.64 42.36 14.74
CA ASP A 674 -1.35 43.03 13.64
C ASP A 674 -0.39 43.91 12.80
N THR A 675 -0.21 43.60 11.51
CA THR A 675 0.72 44.33 10.62
C THR A 675 0.30 45.77 10.33
N GLU A 676 -0.95 46.16 10.63
CA GLU A 676 -1.40 47.55 10.51
C GLU A 676 -1.06 48.40 11.76
N LYS A 677 -0.57 47.77 12.83
CA LYS A 677 -0.08 48.45 14.03
C LYS A 677 1.44 48.38 14.08
N GLU A 678 2.09 49.53 14.01
CA GLU A 678 3.53 49.63 14.30
C GLU A 678 3.76 49.28 15.77
N TYR A 679 4.22 48.05 16.03
CA TYR A 679 4.67 47.63 17.35
C TYR A 679 6.18 47.86 17.50
N ASP A 680 6.58 48.35 18.68
CA ASP A 680 7.98 48.48 19.05
C ASP A 680 8.59 47.10 19.29
N MET A 681 9.30 46.57 18.28
CA MET A 681 9.91 45.24 18.31
C MET A 681 10.96 45.06 19.42
N SER A 682 11.49 46.15 19.99
CA SER A 682 12.42 46.08 21.13
C SER A 682 11.75 45.63 22.43
N GLN A 683 10.42 45.72 22.54
CA GLN A 683 9.64 45.23 23.69
C GLN A 683 9.39 43.72 23.64
N TYR A 684 9.74 43.08 22.53
CA TYR A 684 9.58 41.65 22.28
C TYR A 684 10.93 40.93 22.13
N ASP A 685 12.03 41.51 22.63
CA ASP A 685 13.34 40.85 22.74
C ASP A 685 13.20 39.53 23.49
N LEU A 686 13.32 38.39 22.82
CA LEU A 686 13.01 37.11 23.45
C LEU A 686 14.10 36.65 24.42
N ASN A 687 15.26 37.31 24.42
CA ASN A 687 16.41 36.95 25.26
C ASN A 687 16.14 37.15 26.76
N TYR A 688 15.25 38.07 27.16
CA TYR A 688 14.89 38.23 28.58
C TYR A 688 14.06 37.05 29.13
N LEU A 689 13.47 36.22 28.26
CA LEU A 689 12.64 35.09 28.69
C LEU A 689 13.47 33.88 29.15
N ASP A 690 14.75 33.81 28.81
CA ASP A 690 15.66 32.73 29.24
C ASP A 690 15.98 32.83 30.75
N ASP A 691 16.01 34.05 31.32
CA ASP A 691 16.25 34.33 32.75
C ASP A 691 15.08 33.90 33.66
N PHE A 692 13.85 33.76 33.12
CA PHE A 692 12.67 33.34 33.88
C PHE A 692 12.64 31.82 34.19
N SER A 693 13.52 31.03 33.56
CA SER A 693 13.53 29.56 33.68
C SER A 693 14.03 29.03 35.03
N SER A 694 14.64 29.88 35.86
CA SER A 694 15.37 29.43 37.07
C SER A 694 14.69 29.73 38.40
N SER A 695 13.63 30.56 38.47
CA SER A 695 13.16 31.06 39.78
C SER A 695 11.66 31.05 40.09
N ASN A 696 10.72 30.84 39.15
CA ASN A 696 9.29 31.07 39.43
C ASN A 696 8.29 29.99 38.96
N MET A 697 8.70 28.74 38.72
CA MET A 697 7.75 27.64 38.37
C MET A 697 7.54 26.64 39.51
N GLN A 698 7.11 27.11 40.68
CA GLN A 698 6.65 26.28 41.81
C GLN A 698 5.33 26.76 42.43
N SER A 699 4.54 27.58 41.74
CA SER A 699 3.18 27.92 42.16
C SER A 699 2.14 27.49 41.15
#